data_AF-A0A142Y0H3-F1
#
_entry.id   AF-A0A142Y0H3-F1
#
_cell.length_a   1.000
_cell.length_b   1.000
_cell.length_c   1.000
_cell.angle_alpha   90.00
_cell.angle_beta   90.00
_cell.angle_gamma   90.00
#
_symmetry.space_group_name_H-M   'P 1'
#
loop_
_entity.id
_entity.type
_entity.pdbx_description
1 polymer ?
#
loop_
_entity_poly.entity_id
_entity_poly.type
_entity_poly.pdbx_seq_one_letter_code
_entity_poly.pdbx_strand_id
1 'polypeptide(L)'
;MGRIQSNIGLTSGIDIAKTVDQLMTVASKPVDLLNTRVKGLQAQQVAITELTALVVGIQLQSDRIGVASSIATTTANSAKPDVVTAAISGKAVPGNYSVQVLQTAQTATASSAPISSTSELLQAGEFVVRTGGFVDGSMDLDDVRGGSGVTRGLIRVTDRSGTSKEVDLRFAATMEDVVKAINNSGLKVSAKTVGDRLTLNDLSGQTTSNLIVEEVGGGRTAADLGLGGINVSTNTATGDDLAFLGASTRLSTLRDQRGLSMRFGSELTVNLKDGTSLSVDLDSSNPPRTVGQLLAKVNAANPDKLEMRIRENGDGFDLIDKTSGSNTFAASGRLASELGLASTTDVNGVISGSRVQNTLSGPLLGTLNGGKGIGTPGTVAITNRVGVTTQVDLSGSEGLRDVMDKINQSNSGVTASLNRSRTGIVLQDVTGGSASNLIIADGDANGTATKLGLAVNVAKSSVDGQSLKMQYVGEATELSRLNQGRGVRIGSFTITNGSGGQKSVSITPNTKTVGDLLELVNANTIGVQARLNDDGDGIVIVDSSNGSGSLTITENQSGNTAKDLGILGTGVSKTEPNRREINGSQTFRLQVGASDTVSDVVKKINDAGGPITASLLTSGPSTVRVLLTSRATGEAGRMVADGDAIGLNINASGAARDALISVGGASDTGGTLIRSSTNTINNAVEGVSLTLKGTSTSPVDISVTQNNSTLERNLQLFVDQFNKVRDKIDKETEFNTDTGTTGMLIGSSEVLRAEQTLTRLITQRTFGSGRVQSLEQLGLSLNDKGKLEFDKEKLTKAIAANPEDVTSFLTKETTGFGARAKKALDAIVGINNSTLVLRNQSLQRQIESTNKRIETQNARLGRERERLLNQFYKLEETLSKIRNNSNAMTDINSVLARFQDL
;
A
#
# COMPACT_ATOMS: atom_id res chain seq x y z
N MET A 1 -60.61 -34.39 60.68
CA MET A 1 -60.79 -35.80 61.10
C MET A 1 -60.24 -36.69 59.99
N GLY A 2 -59.19 -37.45 60.29
CA GLY A 2 -58.48 -38.28 59.30
C GLY A 2 -59.37 -39.41 58.78
N ARG A 3 -59.64 -39.40 57.48
CA ARG A 3 -60.36 -40.48 56.79
C ARG A 3 -59.36 -41.59 56.53
N ILE A 4 -59.60 -42.77 57.08
CA ILE A 4 -58.73 -43.95 56.87
C ILE A 4 -58.80 -44.32 55.38
N GLN A 5 -57.72 -44.06 54.64
CA GLN A 5 -57.50 -44.57 53.30
C GLN A 5 -57.06 -46.04 53.40
N SER A 6 -58.01 -46.96 53.47
CA SER A 6 -57.71 -48.39 53.35
C SER A 6 -57.69 -48.77 51.87
N ASN A 7 -56.57 -49.29 51.37
CA ASN A 7 -56.43 -49.77 49.98
C ASN A 7 -57.31 -51.00 49.69
N ILE A 8 -57.78 -51.69 50.73
CA ILE A 8 -58.67 -52.85 50.66
C ILE A 8 -59.99 -52.48 51.35
N GLY A 9 -61.12 -52.78 50.73
CA GLY A 9 -62.44 -52.58 51.32
C GLY A 9 -62.55 -53.34 52.64
N LEU A 10 -62.67 -52.61 53.76
CA LEU A 10 -62.73 -53.19 55.11
C LEU A 10 -63.95 -54.10 55.27
N THR A 11 -65.01 -53.86 54.49
CA THR A 11 -66.22 -54.68 54.49
C THR A 11 -66.15 -55.72 53.38
N SER A 12 -65.96 -55.33 52.12
CA SER A 12 -66.05 -56.28 50.99
C SER A 12 -64.85 -57.21 50.79
N GLY A 13 -63.66 -56.86 51.31
CA GLY A 13 -62.40 -57.53 51.00
C GLY A 13 -61.84 -57.25 49.60
N ILE A 14 -62.48 -56.36 48.82
CA ILE A 14 -62.08 -56.03 47.45
C ILE A 14 -60.91 -55.03 47.48
N ASP A 15 -59.90 -55.27 46.64
CA ASP A 15 -58.83 -54.31 46.38
C ASP A 15 -59.34 -53.19 45.46
N ILE A 16 -59.84 -52.13 46.09
CA ILE A 16 -60.46 -50.99 45.43
C ILE A 16 -59.43 -50.27 44.55
N ALA A 17 -58.18 -50.14 45.03
CA ALA A 17 -57.11 -49.48 44.29
C ALA A 17 -56.80 -50.23 43.00
N LYS A 18 -56.59 -51.55 43.07
CA LYS A 18 -56.28 -52.38 41.90
C LYS A 18 -57.42 -52.40 40.87
N THR A 19 -58.68 -52.42 41.33
CA THR A 19 -59.85 -52.42 40.44
C THR A 19 -60.00 -51.07 39.72
N VAL A 20 -59.83 -49.97 40.44
CA VAL A 20 -59.82 -48.63 39.83
C VAL A 20 -58.66 -48.51 38.84
N ASP A 21 -57.48 -49.01 39.15
CA ASP A 21 -56.32 -48.97 38.25
C ASP A 21 -56.55 -49.76 36.95
N GLN A 22 -57.18 -50.93 37.02
CA GLN A 22 -57.57 -51.72 35.84
C GLN A 22 -58.58 -50.97 34.96
N LEU A 23 -59.59 -50.33 35.58
CA LEU A 23 -60.56 -49.51 34.85
C LEU A 23 -59.90 -48.28 34.22
N MET A 24 -59.00 -47.63 34.94
CA MET A 24 -58.23 -46.49 34.45
C MET A 24 -57.29 -46.87 33.28
N THR A 25 -56.74 -48.08 33.28
CA THR A 25 -55.89 -48.59 32.18
C THR A 25 -56.68 -48.74 30.87
N VAL A 26 -57.95 -49.14 30.93
CA VAL A 26 -58.81 -49.18 29.74
C VAL A 26 -59.21 -47.76 29.33
N ALA A 27 -59.51 -46.90 30.28
CA ALA A 27 -59.89 -45.51 30.05
C ALA A 27 -58.72 -44.65 29.49
N SER A 28 -57.46 -45.03 29.74
CA SER A 28 -56.27 -44.31 29.25
C SER A 28 -55.89 -44.62 27.80
N LYS A 29 -56.45 -45.66 27.16
CA LYS A 29 -56.13 -46.03 25.76
C LYS A 29 -56.16 -44.86 24.76
N PRO A 30 -57.12 -43.92 24.79
CA PRO A 30 -57.11 -42.75 23.90
C PRO A 30 -55.91 -41.83 24.13
N VAL A 31 -55.42 -41.72 25.37
CA VAL A 31 -54.21 -40.96 25.69
C VAL A 31 -52.97 -41.67 25.13
N ASP A 32 -52.90 -42.99 25.25
CA ASP A 32 -51.78 -43.78 24.71
C ASP A 32 -51.68 -43.65 23.18
N LEU A 33 -52.82 -43.63 22.48
CA LEU A 33 -52.88 -43.37 21.04
C LEU A 33 -52.40 -41.95 20.69
N LEU A 34 -52.80 -40.94 21.46
CA LEU A 34 -52.35 -39.56 21.25
C LEU A 34 -50.84 -39.41 21.55
N ASN A 35 -50.32 -40.05 22.59
CA ASN A 35 -48.89 -40.09 22.91
C ASN A 35 -48.09 -40.76 21.79
N THR A 36 -48.61 -41.87 21.24
CA THR A 36 -48.00 -42.53 20.07
C THR A 36 -47.98 -41.61 18.86
N ARG A 37 -49.06 -40.85 18.63
CA ARG A 37 -49.11 -39.84 17.57
C ARG A 37 -48.10 -38.71 17.79
N VAL A 38 -47.94 -38.22 19.02
CA VAL A 38 -46.93 -37.20 19.35
C VAL A 38 -45.52 -37.70 19.06
N LYS A 39 -45.19 -38.94 19.47
CA LYS A 39 -43.89 -39.55 19.15
C LYS A 39 -43.65 -39.63 17.64
N GLY A 40 -44.67 -40.01 16.87
CA GLY A 40 -44.60 -39.99 15.41
C GLY A 40 -44.34 -38.59 14.85
N LEU A 41 -45.10 -37.58 15.30
CA LEU A 41 -44.89 -36.20 14.84
C LEU A 41 -43.50 -35.65 15.22
N GLN A 42 -43.00 -35.99 16.40
CA GLN A 42 -41.65 -35.61 16.85
C GLN A 42 -40.56 -36.27 15.99
N ALA A 43 -40.70 -37.57 15.67
CA ALA A 43 -39.78 -38.25 14.77
C ALA A 43 -39.76 -37.62 13.37
N GLN A 44 -40.92 -37.23 12.82
CA GLN A 44 -40.97 -36.46 11.56
C GLN A 44 -40.26 -35.11 11.69
N GLN A 45 -40.44 -34.41 12.81
CA GLN A 45 -39.80 -33.11 13.04
C GLN A 45 -38.28 -33.23 13.09
N VAL A 46 -37.76 -34.27 13.75
CA VAL A 46 -36.31 -34.56 13.79
C VAL A 46 -35.78 -34.82 12.39
N ALA A 47 -36.44 -35.69 11.61
CA ALA A 47 -36.03 -36.01 10.25
C ALA A 47 -36.00 -34.76 9.33
N ILE A 48 -37.01 -33.88 9.41
CA ILE A 48 -37.05 -32.61 8.67
C ILE A 48 -35.95 -31.65 9.14
N THR A 49 -35.67 -31.60 10.44
CA THR A 49 -34.61 -30.74 11.00
C THR A 49 -33.23 -31.18 10.52
N GLU A 50 -32.96 -32.48 10.52
CA GLU A 50 -31.72 -33.06 9.99
C GLU A 50 -31.58 -32.79 8.49
N LEU A 51 -32.66 -32.97 7.71
CA LEU A 51 -32.66 -32.65 6.28
C LEU A 51 -32.39 -31.15 6.05
N THR A 52 -33.00 -30.28 6.85
CA THR A 52 -32.77 -28.82 6.80
C THR A 52 -31.28 -28.50 7.04
N ALA A 53 -30.67 -29.11 8.07
CA ALA A 53 -29.25 -28.91 8.36
C ALA A 53 -28.32 -29.37 7.22
N LEU A 54 -28.62 -30.50 6.58
CA LEU A 54 -27.85 -30.98 5.43
C LEU A 54 -27.99 -30.05 4.21
N VAL A 55 -29.19 -29.52 3.94
CA VAL A 55 -29.42 -28.56 2.85
C VAL A 55 -28.72 -27.22 3.12
N VAL A 56 -28.67 -26.77 4.38
CA VAL A 56 -27.83 -25.61 4.78
C VAL A 56 -26.35 -25.89 4.51
N GLY A 57 -25.89 -27.13 4.71
CA GLY A 57 -24.55 -27.57 4.32
C GLY A 57 -24.26 -27.35 2.83
N ILE A 58 -25.21 -27.66 1.95
CA ILE A 58 -25.12 -27.39 0.50
C ILE A 58 -25.08 -25.87 0.25
N GLN A 59 -25.88 -25.08 0.97
CA GLN A 59 -25.92 -23.63 0.83
C GLN A 59 -24.57 -22.99 1.12
N LEU A 60 -23.91 -23.39 2.21
CA LEU A 60 -22.58 -22.90 2.57
C LEU A 60 -21.52 -23.24 1.50
N GLN A 61 -21.56 -24.43 0.91
CA GLN A 61 -20.62 -24.78 -0.17
C GLN A 61 -20.94 -24.05 -1.47
N SER A 62 -22.21 -23.86 -1.79
CA SER A 62 -22.65 -23.11 -2.98
C SER A 62 -22.24 -21.63 -2.90
N ASP A 63 -22.39 -21.02 -1.72
CA ASP A 63 -21.93 -19.66 -1.47
C ASP A 63 -20.41 -19.55 -1.65
N ARG A 64 -19.62 -20.53 -1.17
CA ARG A 64 -18.16 -20.56 -1.37
C ARG A 64 -17.75 -20.67 -2.84
N ILE A 65 -18.44 -21.50 -3.63
CA ILE A 65 -18.22 -21.63 -5.07
C ILE A 65 -18.59 -20.33 -5.82
N GLY A 66 -19.57 -19.59 -5.32
CA GLY A 66 -20.02 -18.32 -5.89
C GLY A 66 -19.07 -17.14 -5.69
N VAL A 67 -18.01 -17.28 -4.88
CA VAL A 67 -17.04 -16.21 -4.63
C VAL A 67 -15.87 -16.31 -5.60
N ALA A 68 -15.47 -15.19 -6.21
CA ALA A 68 -14.37 -15.14 -7.19
C ALA A 68 -13.03 -15.66 -6.66
N SER A 69 -12.73 -15.49 -5.37
CA SER A 69 -11.50 -16.02 -4.74
C SER A 69 -11.44 -17.54 -4.66
N SER A 70 -12.54 -18.25 -4.97
CA SER A 70 -12.59 -19.70 -4.99
C SER A 70 -12.19 -20.32 -6.34
N ILE A 71 -12.03 -19.51 -7.39
CA ILE A 71 -11.80 -19.96 -8.77
C ILE A 71 -10.33 -19.79 -9.15
N ALA A 72 -9.82 -20.78 -9.90
CA ALA A 72 -8.52 -20.84 -10.58
C ALA A 72 -7.65 -19.60 -10.37
N THR A 73 -6.87 -19.60 -9.29
CA THR A 73 -5.88 -18.56 -9.06
C THR A 73 -4.60 -18.99 -9.75
N THR A 74 -3.88 -18.06 -10.36
CA THR A 74 -2.48 -18.32 -10.67
C THR A 74 -1.72 -18.42 -9.36
N THR A 75 -0.73 -19.32 -9.30
CA THR A 75 0.28 -19.36 -8.23
C THR A 75 1.63 -19.15 -8.84
N ALA A 76 2.45 -18.30 -8.21
CA ALA A 76 3.85 -18.14 -8.58
C ALA A 76 4.72 -18.92 -7.60
N ASN A 77 5.57 -19.81 -8.12
CA ASN A 77 6.53 -20.57 -7.35
C ASN A 77 7.95 -20.18 -7.76
N SER A 78 8.80 -19.92 -6.77
CA SER A 78 10.22 -19.63 -6.98
C SER A 78 11.06 -20.90 -6.84
N ALA A 79 12.01 -21.11 -7.76
CA ALA A 79 12.99 -22.17 -7.64
C ALA A 79 13.96 -21.98 -6.45
N LYS A 80 14.12 -20.75 -5.92
CA LYS A 80 14.95 -20.44 -4.74
C LYS A 80 14.21 -19.50 -3.76
N PRO A 81 13.26 -20.02 -2.94
CA PRO A 81 12.46 -19.23 -2.01
C PRO A 81 13.23 -18.49 -0.90
N ASP A 82 14.48 -18.90 -0.62
CA ASP A 82 15.38 -18.24 0.34
C ASP A 82 15.99 -16.95 -0.22
N VAL A 83 16.05 -16.81 -1.55
CA VAL A 83 16.58 -15.63 -2.23
C VAL A 83 15.45 -14.71 -2.68
N VAL A 84 14.43 -15.27 -3.35
CA VAL A 84 13.29 -14.51 -3.87
C VAL A 84 12.03 -15.35 -3.77
N THR A 85 10.94 -14.75 -3.30
CA THR A 85 9.60 -15.32 -3.35
C THR A 85 8.73 -14.53 -4.31
N ALA A 86 7.78 -15.19 -4.96
CA ALA A 86 6.83 -14.55 -5.86
C ALA A 86 5.41 -14.71 -5.32
N ALA A 87 4.59 -13.68 -5.48
CA ALA A 87 3.18 -13.66 -5.12
C ALA A 87 2.38 -13.05 -6.28
N ILE A 88 1.14 -13.52 -6.47
CA ILE A 88 0.26 -12.95 -7.48
C ILE A 88 -0.42 -11.71 -6.90
N SER A 89 -0.21 -10.57 -7.57
CA SER A 89 -0.79 -9.27 -7.19
C SER A 89 -1.85 -8.79 -8.20
N GLY A 90 -2.02 -9.47 -9.33
CA GLY A 90 -3.01 -9.13 -10.35
C GLY A 90 -3.28 -10.28 -11.34
N LYS A 91 -3.62 -9.93 -12.58
CA LYS A 91 -3.80 -10.91 -13.66
C LYS A 91 -2.44 -11.35 -14.20
N ALA A 92 -1.82 -12.31 -13.54
CA ALA A 92 -0.54 -12.85 -14.01
C ALA A 92 -0.73 -13.80 -15.19
N VAL A 93 0.14 -13.69 -16.20
CA VAL A 93 0.16 -14.62 -17.33
C VAL A 93 0.92 -15.89 -16.93
N PRO A 94 0.33 -17.10 -17.07
CA PRO A 94 1.06 -18.35 -16.84
C PRO A 94 2.30 -18.46 -17.73
N GLY A 95 3.43 -18.85 -17.12
CA GLY A 95 4.72 -18.87 -17.80
C GLY A 95 5.89 -18.96 -16.83
N ASN A 96 7.09 -19.16 -17.37
CA ASN A 96 8.33 -19.14 -16.60
C ASN A 96 9.04 -17.80 -16.82
N TYR A 97 9.38 -17.14 -15.72
CA TYR A 97 10.09 -15.86 -15.72
C TYR A 97 11.42 -16.05 -15.01
N SER A 98 12.52 -15.72 -15.68
CA SER A 98 13.86 -15.76 -15.10
C SER A 98 14.17 -14.43 -14.41
N VAL A 99 14.51 -14.48 -13.12
CA VAL A 99 14.83 -13.30 -12.29
C VAL A 99 16.16 -13.49 -11.60
N GLN A 100 17.08 -12.54 -11.76
CA GLN A 100 18.34 -12.50 -11.01
C GLN A 100 18.30 -11.36 -10.00
N VAL A 101 18.49 -11.66 -8.71
CA VAL A 101 18.57 -10.65 -7.65
C VAL A 101 20.03 -10.21 -7.50
N LEU A 102 20.33 -8.98 -7.89
CA LEU A 102 21.69 -8.44 -7.87
C LEU A 102 21.99 -7.76 -6.54
N GLN A 103 21.01 -7.03 -6.02
CA GLN A 103 21.12 -6.28 -4.78
C GLN A 103 19.77 -6.21 -4.07
N THR A 104 19.77 -6.27 -2.74
CA THR A 104 18.59 -6.02 -1.90
C THR A 104 18.59 -4.57 -1.42
N ALA A 105 17.39 -4.02 -1.21
CA ALA A 105 17.23 -2.68 -0.65
C ALA A 105 17.73 -2.67 0.80
N GLN A 106 18.57 -1.70 1.15
CA GLN A 106 19.10 -1.51 2.51
C GLN A 106 18.60 -0.19 3.08
N THR A 107 18.45 -0.13 4.41
CA THR A 107 18.13 1.09 5.14
C THR A 107 19.40 1.88 5.48
N ALA A 108 19.31 3.21 5.52
CA ALA A 108 20.39 4.02 6.07
C ALA A 108 20.48 3.82 7.59
N THR A 109 21.71 3.74 8.08
CA THR A 109 22.00 3.76 9.52
C THR A 109 23.04 4.82 9.83
N ALA A 110 22.90 5.45 10.99
CA ALA A 110 23.85 6.41 11.52
C ALA A 110 24.08 6.13 13.01
N SER A 111 25.28 6.40 13.50
CA SER A 111 25.62 6.19 14.91
C SER A 111 26.32 7.39 15.49
N SER A 112 26.03 7.68 16.77
CA SER A 112 26.79 8.67 17.51
C SER A 112 28.23 8.19 17.78
N ALA A 113 29.10 9.15 18.08
CA ALA A 113 30.32 8.88 18.83
C ALA A 113 30.00 8.15 20.16
N PRO A 114 30.95 7.41 20.74
CA PRO A 114 30.76 6.79 22.07
C PRO A 114 30.39 7.83 23.11
N ILE A 115 29.41 7.49 23.94
CA ILE A 115 28.90 8.29 25.06
C ILE A 115 29.16 7.51 26.35
N SER A 116 29.42 8.21 27.44
CA SER A 116 29.91 7.60 28.69
C SER A 116 28.81 6.88 29.48
N SER A 117 27.55 7.28 29.31
CA SER A 117 26.39 6.69 29.98
C SER A 117 25.08 7.05 29.27
N THR A 118 24.03 6.25 29.49
CA THR A 118 22.67 6.55 29.02
C THR A 118 22.02 7.74 29.74
N SER A 119 22.51 8.06 30.93
CA SER A 119 22.01 9.16 31.77
C SER A 119 22.83 10.45 31.61
N GLU A 120 23.76 10.48 30.66
CA GLU A 120 24.51 11.69 30.34
C GLU A 120 23.54 12.76 29.81
N LEU A 121 23.65 13.98 30.36
CA LEU A 121 22.84 15.12 29.95
C LEU A 121 23.37 15.68 28.63
N LEU A 122 22.47 16.06 27.75
CA LEU A 122 22.81 16.65 26.45
C LEU A 122 22.73 18.18 26.50
N GLN A 123 23.37 18.82 25.53
CA GLN A 123 23.25 20.27 25.38
C GLN A 123 21.86 20.63 24.88
N ALA A 124 21.33 21.77 25.35
CA ALA A 124 20.09 22.29 24.80
C ALA A 124 20.33 22.73 23.35
N GLY A 125 19.50 22.23 22.44
CA GLY A 125 19.68 22.48 21.02
C GLY A 125 18.67 21.72 20.17
N GLU A 126 18.76 21.93 18.86
CA GLU A 126 17.92 21.24 17.89
C GLU A 126 18.65 20.02 17.32
N PHE A 127 17.99 18.88 17.35
CA PHE A 127 18.37 17.70 16.61
C PHE A 127 17.63 17.68 15.27
N VAL A 128 18.38 17.60 14.16
CA VAL A 128 17.81 17.72 12.81
C VAL A 128 18.12 16.46 12.00
N VAL A 129 17.11 15.87 11.38
CA VAL A 129 17.26 14.74 10.47
C VAL A 129 16.67 15.09 9.12
N ARG A 130 17.54 15.08 8.12
CA ARG A 130 17.20 15.34 6.72
C ARG A 130 17.08 14.03 5.97
N THR A 131 16.04 13.91 5.17
CA THR A 131 15.70 12.72 4.39
C THR A 131 15.72 13.00 2.88
N GLY A 132 15.99 14.25 2.49
CA GLY A 132 16.02 14.73 1.12
C GLY A 132 16.67 16.11 1.03
N GLY A 133 16.67 16.68 -0.18
CA GLY A 133 17.33 17.97 -0.45
C GLY A 133 18.86 17.89 -0.44
N PHE A 134 19.39 16.68 -0.69
CA PHE A 134 20.83 16.47 -0.78
C PHE A 134 21.37 17.00 -2.10
N VAL A 135 22.51 17.67 -2.03
CA VAL A 135 23.12 18.35 -3.19
C VAL A 135 24.22 17.53 -3.87
N ASP A 136 24.36 16.26 -3.48
CA ASP A 136 25.25 15.26 -4.08
C ASP A 136 24.52 14.29 -5.04
N GLY A 137 23.29 14.62 -5.43
CA GLY A 137 22.54 13.86 -6.42
C GLY A 137 23.28 13.81 -7.76
N SER A 138 23.06 12.75 -8.54
CA SER A 138 23.60 12.61 -9.89
C SER A 138 22.51 12.14 -10.84
N MET A 139 22.71 12.37 -12.13
CA MET A 139 21.74 11.95 -13.15
C MET A 139 21.65 10.42 -13.21
N ASP A 140 20.43 9.91 -13.40
CA ASP A 140 20.18 8.50 -13.67
C ASP A 140 20.72 8.15 -15.06
N LEU A 141 21.37 6.99 -15.21
CA LEU A 141 21.89 6.54 -16.50
C LEU A 141 20.80 6.26 -17.52
N ASP A 142 19.55 6.11 -17.11
CA ASP A 142 18.42 5.99 -18.04
C ASP A 142 17.98 7.37 -18.59
N ASP A 143 18.37 8.48 -17.93
CA ASP A 143 17.95 9.84 -18.29
C ASP A 143 18.98 10.63 -19.12
N VAL A 144 20.22 10.15 -19.17
CA VAL A 144 21.26 10.78 -20.01
C VAL A 144 20.93 10.65 -21.50
N ARG A 145 21.63 11.43 -22.33
CA ARG A 145 21.54 11.41 -23.80
C ARG A 145 20.11 11.65 -24.32
N GLY A 146 19.45 12.67 -23.79
CA GLY A 146 18.08 13.00 -24.19
C GLY A 146 17.04 11.93 -23.86
N GLY A 147 17.28 11.14 -22.80
CA GLY A 147 16.42 10.02 -22.40
C GLY A 147 16.62 8.73 -23.20
N SER A 148 17.69 8.64 -24.00
CA SER A 148 18.09 7.37 -24.65
C SER A 148 18.81 6.43 -23.68
N GLY A 149 19.38 6.99 -22.62
CA GLY A 149 20.11 6.27 -21.58
C GLY A 149 21.46 5.69 -22.03
N VAL A 150 22.01 4.84 -21.16
CA VAL A 150 23.28 4.13 -21.35
C VAL A 150 23.06 2.63 -21.31
N THR A 151 23.58 1.93 -22.32
CA THR A 151 23.65 0.47 -22.29
C THR A 151 24.64 0.04 -21.21
N ARG A 152 24.17 -0.69 -20.20
CA ARG A 152 25.04 -1.15 -19.10
C ARG A 152 25.90 -2.34 -19.56
N GLY A 153 27.17 -2.37 -19.14
CA GLY A 153 28.15 -3.35 -19.63
C GLY A 153 29.51 -3.20 -18.96
N LEU A 154 30.55 -3.71 -19.61
CA LEU A 154 31.94 -3.56 -19.17
C LEU A 154 32.66 -2.60 -20.11
N ILE A 155 33.55 -1.79 -19.55
CA ILE A 155 34.49 -0.97 -20.33
C ILE A 155 35.91 -1.33 -19.92
N ARG A 156 36.86 -1.26 -20.85
CA ARG A 156 38.28 -1.44 -20.55
C ARG A 156 38.96 -0.08 -20.58
N VAL A 157 39.62 0.27 -19.49
CA VAL A 157 40.36 1.52 -19.35
C VAL A 157 41.85 1.19 -19.22
N THR A 158 42.66 1.86 -20.04
CA THR A 158 44.12 1.73 -20.04
C THR A 158 44.73 3.06 -19.59
N ASP A 159 45.50 3.02 -18.51
CA ASP A 159 46.25 4.19 -18.04
C ASP A 159 47.52 4.42 -18.86
N ARG A 160 48.17 5.57 -18.65
CA ARG A 160 49.37 5.93 -19.45
C ARG A 160 50.63 5.15 -19.08
N SER A 161 50.57 4.32 -18.03
CA SER A 161 51.61 3.33 -17.74
C SER A 161 51.48 2.08 -18.62
N GLY A 162 50.35 1.92 -19.33
CA GLY A 162 50.00 0.74 -20.12
C GLY A 162 49.20 -0.30 -19.32
N THR A 163 48.85 -0.02 -18.07
CA THR A 163 48.03 -0.93 -17.26
C THR A 163 46.58 -0.82 -17.68
N SER A 164 45.98 -1.95 -18.05
CA SER A 164 44.57 -2.03 -18.48
C SER A 164 43.73 -2.80 -17.47
N LYS A 165 42.50 -2.33 -17.20
CA LYS A 165 41.50 -3.09 -16.43
C LYS A 165 40.11 -2.94 -17.01
N GLU A 166 39.32 -4.00 -16.85
CA GLU A 166 37.89 -3.98 -17.11
C GLU A 166 37.16 -3.43 -15.89
N VAL A 167 36.31 -2.43 -16.12
CA VAL A 167 35.43 -1.79 -15.14
C VAL A 167 34.02 -2.29 -15.40
N ASP A 168 33.43 -2.93 -14.39
CA ASP A 168 32.07 -3.45 -14.46
C ASP A 168 31.05 -2.34 -14.13
N LEU A 169 30.29 -1.93 -15.14
CA LEU A 169 29.27 -0.90 -15.03
C LEU A 169 27.85 -1.48 -15.16
N ARG A 170 27.71 -2.82 -15.18
CA ARG A 170 26.40 -3.48 -15.27
C ARG A 170 25.46 -3.10 -14.13
N PHE A 171 26.02 -2.75 -12.98
CA PHE A 171 25.28 -2.39 -11.77
C PHE A 171 25.23 -0.88 -11.51
N ALA A 172 25.82 -0.06 -12.38
CA ALA A 172 25.75 1.39 -12.24
C ALA A 172 24.33 1.86 -12.57
N ALA A 173 23.73 2.62 -11.66
CA ALA A 173 22.40 3.20 -11.87
C ALA A 173 22.49 4.70 -12.16
N THR A 174 23.51 5.37 -11.62
CA THR A 174 23.69 6.81 -11.75
C THR A 174 25.07 7.15 -12.32
N MET A 175 25.25 8.39 -12.79
CA MET A 175 26.56 8.87 -13.24
C MET A 175 27.62 8.80 -12.12
N GLU A 176 27.22 9.02 -10.86
CA GLU A 176 28.13 8.88 -9.73
C GLU A 176 28.60 7.43 -9.51
N ASP A 177 27.74 6.43 -9.79
CA ASP A 177 28.15 5.03 -9.72
C ASP A 177 29.22 4.71 -10.77
N VAL A 178 29.12 5.30 -11.97
CA VAL A 178 30.14 5.17 -13.02
C VAL A 178 31.46 5.79 -12.58
N VAL A 179 31.42 7.03 -12.06
CA VAL A 179 32.61 7.72 -11.54
C VAL A 179 33.27 6.90 -10.44
N LYS A 180 32.49 6.39 -9.48
CA LYS A 180 32.99 5.52 -8.40
C LYS A 180 33.58 4.21 -8.93
N ALA A 181 32.91 3.55 -9.87
CA ALA A 181 33.39 2.29 -10.43
C ALA A 181 34.76 2.45 -11.13
N ILE A 182 34.94 3.54 -11.90
CA ILE A 182 36.23 3.82 -12.55
C ILE A 182 37.29 4.17 -11.50
N ASN A 183 36.99 5.06 -10.55
CA ASN A 183 37.91 5.47 -9.49
C ASN A 183 38.34 4.32 -8.57
N ASN A 184 37.45 3.35 -8.34
CA ASN A 184 37.71 2.17 -7.50
C ASN A 184 38.23 0.95 -8.28
N SER A 185 38.49 1.08 -9.59
CA SER A 185 39.07 0.01 -10.41
C SER A 185 40.48 -0.39 -9.98
N GLY A 186 41.16 0.47 -9.21
CA GLY A 186 42.57 0.33 -8.83
C GLY A 186 43.55 0.69 -9.93
N LEU A 187 43.08 1.29 -11.03
CA LEU A 187 43.93 1.99 -12.00
C LEU A 187 44.41 3.32 -11.44
N LYS A 188 45.51 3.85 -11.98
CA LYS A 188 45.95 5.23 -11.69
C LYS A 188 45.22 6.24 -12.58
N VAL A 189 43.89 6.12 -12.65
CA VAL A 189 43.01 7.02 -13.41
C VAL A 189 41.95 7.56 -12.46
N SER A 190 41.68 8.86 -12.54
CA SER A 190 40.60 9.53 -11.84
C SER A 190 39.53 9.98 -12.83
N ALA A 191 38.31 9.48 -12.68
CA ALA A 191 37.12 9.97 -13.34
C ALA A 191 36.46 11.08 -12.51
N LYS A 192 35.96 12.11 -13.19
CA LYS A 192 35.09 13.14 -12.62
C LYS A 192 34.15 13.70 -13.69
N THR A 193 32.99 14.18 -13.28
CA THR A 193 32.11 14.98 -14.13
C THR A 193 32.59 16.43 -14.12
N VAL A 194 32.68 17.04 -15.30
CA VAL A 194 33.01 18.47 -15.48
C VAL A 194 32.00 19.04 -16.47
N GLY A 195 31.14 19.94 -15.99
CA GLY A 195 29.93 20.32 -16.70
C GLY A 195 29.11 19.07 -17.07
N ASP A 196 28.84 18.94 -18.37
CA ASP A 196 27.95 17.90 -18.91
C ASP A 196 28.70 16.71 -19.53
N ARG A 197 29.98 16.55 -19.16
CA ARG A 197 30.88 15.54 -19.71
C ARG A 197 31.58 14.74 -18.62
N LEU A 198 31.91 13.49 -18.94
CA LEU A 198 32.80 12.68 -18.11
C LEU A 198 34.26 12.93 -18.53
N THR A 199 35.10 13.28 -17.56
CA THR A 199 36.53 13.53 -17.76
C THR A 199 37.36 12.53 -16.98
N LEU A 200 38.31 11.89 -17.66
CA LEU A 200 39.31 10.99 -17.09
C LEU A 200 40.65 11.71 -17.00
N ASN A 201 41.33 11.59 -15.86
CA ASN A 201 42.66 12.13 -15.64
C ASN A 201 43.59 11.02 -15.16
N ASP A 202 44.68 10.81 -15.90
CA ASP A 202 45.76 9.91 -15.53
C ASP A 202 46.58 10.51 -14.38
N LEU A 203 46.83 9.67 -13.38
CA LEU A 203 47.61 9.96 -12.19
C LEU A 203 48.90 9.11 -12.14
N SER A 204 49.21 8.36 -13.21
CA SER A 204 50.40 7.51 -13.28
C SER A 204 51.67 8.34 -13.45
N GLY A 205 51.56 9.50 -14.11
CA GLY A 205 52.70 10.36 -14.47
C GLY A 205 53.60 9.76 -15.56
N GLN A 206 53.19 8.64 -16.17
CA GLN A 206 53.94 7.95 -17.22
C GLN A 206 53.42 8.32 -18.62
N THR A 207 54.20 7.94 -19.64
CA THR A 207 53.91 8.22 -21.06
C THR A 207 54.09 6.97 -21.93
N THR A 208 54.19 5.80 -21.30
CA THR A 208 54.46 4.50 -21.94
C THR A 208 53.34 4.07 -22.89
N SER A 209 52.10 4.47 -22.58
CA SER A 209 50.91 4.25 -23.41
C SER A 209 50.07 5.53 -23.45
N ASN A 210 49.12 5.57 -24.38
CA ASN A 210 48.04 6.54 -24.35
C ASN A 210 47.02 6.18 -23.26
N LEU A 211 46.23 7.17 -22.84
CA LEU A 211 45.01 6.93 -22.06
C LEU A 211 43.93 6.46 -23.04
N ILE A 212 43.46 5.22 -22.85
CA ILE A 212 42.56 4.55 -23.79
C ILE A 212 41.30 4.06 -23.07
N VAL A 213 40.15 4.19 -23.72
CA VAL A 213 38.90 3.55 -23.30
C VAL A 213 38.34 2.70 -24.45
N GLU A 214 38.05 1.44 -24.16
CA GLU A 214 37.56 0.46 -25.13
C GLU A 214 36.28 -0.22 -24.65
N GLU A 215 35.44 -0.61 -25.62
CA GLU A 215 34.28 -1.47 -25.38
C GLU A 215 34.72 -2.90 -25.08
N VAL A 216 33.92 -3.59 -24.25
CA VAL A 216 34.10 -5.01 -23.95
C VAL A 216 32.81 -5.77 -24.31
N GLY A 217 32.95 -6.98 -24.86
CA GLY A 217 31.80 -7.86 -25.13
C GLY A 217 30.86 -7.43 -26.27
N GLY A 218 31.29 -6.54 -27.16
CA GLY A 218 30.47 -6.04 -28.28
C GLY A 218 29.38 -5.04 -27.87
N GLY A 219 29.44 -4.52 -26.64
CA GLY A 219 28.54 -3.49 -26.13
C GLY A 219 28.80 -2.09 -26.71
N ARG A 220 27.99 -1.12 -26.25
CA ARG A 220 28.12 0.32 -26.58
C ARG A 220 28.26 1.17 -25.31
N THR A 221 28.71 0.58 -24.20
CA THR A 221 28.73 1.24 -22.89
C THR A 221 29.70 2.41 -22.85
N ALA A 222 30.91 2.26 -23.38
CA ALA A 222 31.88 3.37 -23.44
C ALA A 222 31.38 4.49 -24.37
N ALA A 223 30.82 4.16 -25.54
CA ALA A 223 30.25 5.09 -26.50
C ALA A 223 29.04 5.83 -25.92
N ASP A 224 28.13 5.13 -25.26
CA ASP A 224 26.96 5.72 -24.60
C ASP A 224 27.36 6.60 -23.39
N LEU A 225 28.52 6.35 -22.78
CA LEU A 225 29.12 7.22 -21.75
C LEU A 225 29.95 8.36 -22.34
N GLY A 226 29.96 8.53 -23.66
CA GLY A 226 30.75 9.56 -24.34
C GLY A 226 32.26 9.34 -24.24
N LEU A 227 32.70 8.19 -23.75
CA LEU A 227 34.12 7.81 -23.64
C LEU A 227 34.59 6.97 -24.85
N GLY A 228 33.69 6.67 -25.79
CA GLY A 228 33.98 5.85 -26.96
C GLY A 228 35.08 6.48 -27.82
N GLY A 229 36.11 5.70 -28.16
CA GLY A 229 37.18 6.17 -29.04
C GLY A 229 38.24 7.05 -28.37
N ILE A 230 38.21 7.21 -27.04
CA ILE A 230 39.31 7.85 -26.30
C ILE A 230 40.59 7.04 -26.53
N ASN A 231 41.58 7.70 -27.14
CA ASN A 231 42.95 7.24 -27.29
C ASN A 231 43.85 8.48 -27.38
N VAL A 232 44.20 9.05 -26.22
CA VAL A 232 44.88 10.35 -26.15
C VAL A 232 46.27 10.26 -25.53
N SER A 233 47.20 11.04 -26.08
CA SER A 233 48.56 11.17 -25.57
C SER A 233 48.71 12.26 -24.49
N THR A 234 47.60 12.78 -23.97
CA THR A 234 47.52 13.70 -22.82
C THR A 234 47.13 12.98 -21.52
N ASN A 235 47.39 13.61 -20.37
CA ASN A 235 46.97 13.10 -19.07
C ASN A 235 45.44 13.16 -18.90
N THR A 236 44.78 14.09 -19.57
CA THR A 236 43.33 14.28 -19.48
C THR A 236 42.65 13.86 -20.77
N ALA A 237 41.55 13.11 -20.66
CA ALA A 237 40.61 12.83 -21.73
C ALA A 237 39.21 13.28 -21.30
N THR A 238 38.53 14.05 -22.14
CA THR A 238 37.15 14.49 -21.89
C THR A 238 36.25 13.85 -22.94
N GLY A 239 35.16 13.22 -22.48
CA GLY A 239 34.18 12.59 -23.34
C GLY A 239 33.19 13.57 -23.98
N ASP A 240 32.20 13.00 -24.66
CA ASP A 240 31.08 13.73 -25.26
C ASP A 240 30.09 14.25 -24.22
N ASP A 241 29.23 15.18 -24.66
CA ASP A 241 28.12 15.68 -23.87
C ASP A 241 27.06 14.60 -23.64
N LEU A 242 26.71 14.37 -22.38
CA LEU A 242 25.74 13.39 -21.93
C LEU A 242 24.46 14.02 -21.41
N ALA A 243 24.49 15.31 -21.08
CA ALA A 243 23.44 16.00 -20.37
C ALA A 243 22.74 17.03 -21.30
N PHE A 244 21.96 16.50 -22.24
CA PHE A 244 21.13 17.30 -23.14
C PHE A 244 19.67 16.81 -23.19
N LEU A 245 18.78 17.70 -23.60
CA LEU A 245 17.36 17.44 -23.86
C LEU A 245 17.19 16.83 -25.25
N GLY A 246 16.40 15.76 -25.32
CA GLY A 246 15.97 15.12 -26.56
C GLY A 246 14.45 14.96 -26.58
N ALA A 247 13.91 14.53 -27.72
CA ALA A 247 12.46 14.30 -27.86
C ALA A 247 11.93 13.25 -26.86
N SER A 248 12.77 12.28 -26.48
CA SER A 248 12.44 11.21 -25.53
C SER A 248 12.65 11.59 -24.06
N THR A 249 13.23 12.77 -23.76
CA THR A 249 13.43 13.22 -22.38
C THR A 249 12.09 13.31 -21.67
N ARG A 250 11.98 12.67 -20.51
CA ARG A 250 10.76 12.65 -19.69
C ARG A 250 10.56 14.00 -19.02
N LEU A 251 9.33 14.54 -19.06
CA LEU A 251 9.05 15.82 -18.39
C LEU A 251 9.15 15.70 -16.86
N SER A 252 8.93 14.51 -16.30
CA SER A 252 9.04 14.25 -14.86
C SER A 252 10.47 14.32 -14.33
N THR A 253 11.49 14.23 -15.19
CA THR A 253 12.89 14.19 -14.76
C THR A 253 13.54 15.57 -14.78
N LEU A 254 12.93 16.56 -15.43
CA LEU A 254 13.42 17.94 -15.49
C LEU A 254 13.46 18.60 -14.11
N ARG A 255 14.28 19.66 -14.00
CA ARG A 255 14.40 20.54 -12.81
C ARG A 255 14.73 19.76 -11.54
N ASP A 256 15.74 18.90 -11.62
CA ASP A 256 16.18 17.97 -10.58
C ASP A 256 15.07 16.99 -10.13
N GLN A 257 14.40 16.36 -11.10
CA GLN A 257 13.29 15.41 -10.90
C GLN A 257 12.01 15.98 -10.26
N ARG A 258 11.87 17.31 -10.20
CA ARG A 258 10.60 17.93 -9.82
C ARG A 258 9.55 17.85 -10.91
N GLY A 259 10.00 17.81 -12.16
CA GLY A 259 9.17 17.84 -13.35
C GLY A 259 8.46 19.17 -13.59
N LEU A 260 7.48 19.11 -14.49
CA LEU A 260 6.61 20.24 -14.86
C LEU A 260 5.21 19.99 -14.33
N SER A 261 4.62 21.02 -13.72
CA SER A 261 3.24 20.98 -13.24
C SER A 261 2.28 21.13 -14.40
N MET A 262 1.35 20.20 -14.54
CA MET A 262 0.30 20.23 -15.55
C MET A 262 -1.04 20.30 -14.81
N ARG A 263 -1.86 21.31 -15.13
CA ARG A 263 -3.16 21.57 -14.47
C ARG A 263 -4.18 22.03 -15.52
N PHE A 264 -5.44 22.15 -15.11
CA PHE A 264 -6.47 22.75 -15.96
C PHE A 264 -6.24 24.27 -16.17
N GLY A 265 -6.34 24.75 -17.41
CA GLY A 265 -6.37 26.18 -17.77
C GLY A 265 -5.12 26.69 -18.50
N SER A 266 -5.02 28.01 -18.64
CA SER A 266 -3.92 28.71 -19.32
C SER A 266 -2.57 28.55 -18.59
N GLU A 267 -1.77 27.56 -19.00
CA GLU A 267 -0.49 27.23 -18.35
C GLU A 267 0.68 28.06 -18.84
N LEU A 268 0.64 28.42 -20.13
CA LEU A 268 1.58 29.31 -20.79
C LEU A 268 0.80 30.37 -21.58
N THR A 269 1.08 31.63 -21.27
CA THR A 269 0.54 32.78 -22.01
C THR A 269 1.69 33.54 -22.64
N VAL A 270 1.61 33.75 -23.95
CA VAL A 270 2.66 34.37 -24.76
C VAL A 270 2.09 35.63 -25.41
N ASN A 271 2.66 36.79 -25.08
CA ASN A 271 2.37 38.04 -25.74
C ASN A 271 3.36 38.23 -26.88
N LEU A 272 2.85 38.38 -28.11
CA LEU A 272 3.63 38.49 -29.34
C LEU A 272 3.87 39.96 -29.74
N LYS A 273 4.86 40.20 -30.59
CA LYS A 273 5.26 41.51 -31.09
C LYS A 273 4.17 42.19 -31.91
N ASP A 274 3.33 41.42 -32.59
CA ASP A 274 2.15 41.93 -33.31
C ASP A 274 1.01 42.41 -32.38
N GLY A 275 1.17 42.28 -31.06
CA GLY A 275 0.18 42.68 -30.05
C GLY A 275 -0.87 41.62 -29.74
N THR A 276 -0.78 40.43 -30.35
CA THR A 276 -1.67 39.31 -30.01
C THR A 276 -1.15 38.51 -28.82
N SER A 277 -2.06 38.00 -28.00
CA SER A 277 -1.74 37.11 -26.87
C SER A 277 -2.24 35.70 -27.18
N LEU A 278 -1.34 34.73 -27.14
CA LEU A 278 -1.66 33.31 -27.26
C LEU A 278 -1.69 32.68 -25.87
N SER A 279 -2.67 31.81 -25.63
CA SER A 279 -2.70 30.97 -24.45
C SER A 279 -2.63 29.51 -24.85
N VAL A 280 -1.71 28.77 -24.26
CA VAL A 280 -1.50 27.34 -24.49
C VAL A 280 -1.98 26.58 -23.26
N ASP A 281 -2.94 25.69 -23.48
CA ASP A 281 -3.48 24.74 -22.51
C ASP A 281 -3.03 23.33 -22.93
N LEU A 282 -2.31 22.65 -22.04
CA LEU A 282 -1.80 21.30 -22.22
C LEU A 282 -2.83 20.27 -21.71
N ASP A 283 -4.02 20.30 -22.32
CA ASP A 283 -5.19 19.41 -22.10
C ASP A 283 -4.94 18.20 -21.18
N SER A 284 -5.59 18.24 -20.01
CA SER A 284 -5.61 17.21 -18.96
C SER A 284 -6.00 15.80 -19.41
N SER A 285 -6.68 15.64 -20.56
CA SER A 285 -7.08 14.33 -21.06
C SER A 285 -5.91 13.53 -21.65
N ASN A 286 -4.90 14.23 -22.18
CA ASN A 286 -3.67 13.65 -22.72
C ASN A 286 -2.48 14.59 -22.48
N PRO A 287 -2.01 14.71 -21.23
CA PRO A 287 -0.90 15.59 -20.90
C PRO A 287 0.41 15.08 -21.53
N PRO A 288 1.28 15.97 -22.03
CA PRO A 288 2.56 15.57 -22.58
C PRO A 288 3.40 14.88 -21.48
N ARG A 289 4.06 13.77 -21.83
CA ARG A 289 4.96 13.04 -20.92
C ARG A 289 6.44 13.23 -21.28
N THR A 290 6.70 13.66 -22.50
CA THR A 290 8.05 13.87 -23.03
C THR A 290 8.22 15.29 -23.58
N VAL A 291 9.47 15.74 -23.68
CA VAL A 291 9.85 17.02 -24.29
C VAL A 291 9.33 17.08 -25.74
N GLY A 292 9.44 16.00 -26.51
CA GLY A 292 8.92 15.98 -27.88
C GLY A 292 7.41 16.23 -27.96
N GLN A 293 6.63 15.65 -27.05
CA GLN A 293 5.19 15.88 -26.96
C GLN A 293 4.85 17.30 -26.48
N LEU A 294 5.64 17.87 -25.56
CA LEU A 294 5.48 19.24 -25.11
C LEU A 294 5.70 20.22 -26.26
N LEU A 295 6.82 20.09 -26.99
CA LEU A 295 7.15 20.91 -28.14
C LEU A 295 6.06 20.81 -29.22
N ALA A 296 5.59 19.59 -29.51
CA ALA A 296 4.52 19.39 -30.47
C ALA A 296 3.22 20.11 -30.06
N LYS A 297 2.83 20.05 -28.78
CA LYS A 297 1.62 20.73 -28.28
C LYS A 297 1.74 22.25 -28.30
N VAL A 298 2.87 22.81 -27.86
CA VAL A 298 3.09 24.26 -27.87
C VAL A 298 3.13 24.79 -29.30
N ASN A 299 3.81 24.09 -30.21
CA ASN A 299 3.91 24.49 -31.62
C ASN A 299 2.59 24.31 -32.38
N ALA A 300 1.75 23.35 -31.97
CA ALA A 300 0.41 23.18 -32.54
C ALA A 300 -0.57 24.29 -32.11
N ALA A 301 -0.31 25.02 -31.03
CA ALA A 301 -1.20 26.07 -30.56
C ALA A 301 -1.33 27.22 -31.56
N ASN A 302 -0.22 27.62 -32.21
CA ASN A 302 -0.24 28.53 -33.36
C ASN A 302 1.07 28.43 -34.18
N PRO A 303 1.14 27.50 -35.16
CA PRO A 303 2.39 27.21 -35.88
C PRO A 303 2.90 28.36 -36.75
N ASP A 304 2.01 29.29 -37.14
CA ASP A 304 2.35 30.44 -37.99
C ASP A 304 2.98 31.59 -37.21
N LYS A 305 2.71 31.69 -35.90
CA LYS A 305 3.12 32.82 -35.06
C LYS A 305 4.14 32.48 -33.98
N LEU A 306 4.13 31.26 -33.48
CA LEU A 306 4.94 30.84 -32.34
C LEU A 306 5.69 29.55 -32.65
N GLU A 307 6.97 29.51 -32.28
CA GLU A 307 7.74 28.27 -32.28
C GLU A 307 8.50 28.12 -30.97
N MET A 308 8.37 26.96 -30.36
CA MET A 308 9.18 26.49 -29.25
C MET A 308 10.11 25.40 -29.75
N ARG A 309 11.39 25.51 -29.39
CA ARG A 309 12.42 24.51 -29.71
C ARG A 309 13.37 24.30 -28.54
N ILE A 310 14.17 23.24 -28.61
CA ILE A 310 15.29 23.04 -27.68
C ILE A 310 16.38 24.05 -28.03
N ARG A 311 17.01 24.65 -27.03
CA ARG A 311 18.15 25.55 -27.23
C ARG A 311 19.31 24.82 -27.90
N GLU A 312 20.17 25.55 -28.61
CA GLU A 312 21.31 24.99 -29.33
C GLU A 312 22.27 24.17 -28.44
N ASN A 313 22.44 24.57 -27.18
CA ASN A 313 23.25 23.86 -26.19
C ASN A 313 22.53 22.66 -25.54
N GLY A 314 21.26 22.42 -25.88
CA GLY A 314 20.50 21.26 -25.41
C GLY A 314 20.01 21.31 -23.96
N ASP A 315 20.17 22.39 -23.21
CA ASP A 315 19.90 22.39 -21.76
C ASP A 315 18.54 22.99 -21.35
N GLY A 316 17.83 23.59 -22.31
CA GLY A 316 16.64 24.37 -22.10
C GLY A 316 15.85 24.64 -23.38
N PHE A 317 14.97 25.62 -23.32
CA PHE A 317 14.04 25.93 -24.40
C PHE A 317 14.19 27.36 -24.90
N ASP A 318 14.00 27.53 -26.20
CA ASP A 318 13.83 28.81 -26.85
C ASP A 318 12.39 28.93 -27.32
N LEU A 319 11.79 30.08 -27.05
CA LEU A 319 10.51 30.49 -27.59
C LEU A 319 10.75 31.60 -28.60
N ILE A 320 10.22 31.43 -29.81
CA ILE A 320 10.49 32.28 -30.98
C ILE A 320 9.17 32.86 -31.47
N ASP A 321 9.13 34.17 -31.56
CA ASP A 321 8.05 34.91 -32.19
C ASP A 321 8.33 35.04 -33.70
N LYS A 322 7.42 34.51 -34.53
CA LYS A 322 7.49 34.60 -35.99
C LYS A 322 6.77 35.83 -36.55
N THR A 323 6.15 36.62 -35.69
CA THR A 323 5.38 37.80 -36.08
C THR A 323 6.28 39.03 -36.22
N SER A 324 5.82 39.99 -37.03
CA SER A 324 6.45 41.30 -37.15
C SER A 324 5.72 42.31 -36.26
N GLY A 325 6.45 43.07 -35.44
CA GLY A 325 5.89 44.16 -34.65
C GLY A 325 6.89 44.76 -33.66
N SER A 326 6.43 45.76 -32.90
CA SER A 326 7.25 46.50 -31.91
C SER A 326 6.80 46.31 -30.45
N ASN A 327 5.76 45.52 -30.20
CA ASN A 327 5.34 45.23 -28.82
C ASN A 327 6.35 44.29 -28.14
N THR A 328 6.33 44.27 -26.80
CA THR A 328 7.21 43.39 -26.02
C THR A 328 6.79 41.94 -26.18
N PHE A 329 7.69 41.12 -26.70
CA PHE A 329 7.53 39.67 -26.66
C PHE A 329 7.77 39.17 -25.22
N ALA A 330 6.78 38.50 -24.64
CA ALA A 330 6.87 38.04 -23.25
C ALA A 330 6.11 36.74 -23.03
N ALA A 331 6.71 35.81 -22.28
CA ALA A 331 6.05 34.61 -21.79
C ALA A 331 5.68 34.77 -20.32
N SER A 332 4.48 34.34 -19.95
CA SER A 332 3.96 34.39 -18.59
C SER A 332 3.14 33.15 -18.27
N GLY A 333 2.83 32.95 -16.99
CA GLY A 333 2.17 31.74 -16.51
C GLY A 333 3.14 30.78 -15.81
N ARG A 334 2.57 29.71 -15.27
CA ARG A 334 3.29 28.75 -14.43
C ARG A 334 4.30 27.95 -15.24
N LEU A 335 3.89 27.44 -16.41
CA LEU A 335 4.78 26.70 -17.30
C LEU A 335 5.94 27.60 -17.77
N ALA A 336 5.68 28.88 -18.07
CA ALA A 336 6.73 29.83 -18.40
C ALA A 336 7.76 29.99 -17.27
N SER A 337 7.33 30.02 -16.00
CA SER A 337 8.24 30.08 -14.86
C SER A 337 9.03 28.78 -14.67
N GLU A 338 8.40 27.62 -14.88
CA GLU A 338 9.06 26.33 -14.72
C GLU A 338 10.06 26.02 -15.82
N LEU A 339 9.78 26.48 -17.05
CA LEU A 339 10.68 26.41 -18.20
C LEU A 339 11.75 27.52 -18.19
N GLY A 340 11.72 28.41 -17.19
CA GLY A 340 12.66 29.52 -17.08
C GLY A 340 12.45 30.63 -18.11
N LEU A 341 11.32 30.67 -18.82
CA LEU A 341 10.98 31.66 -19.85
C LEU A 341 10.42 32.97 -19.27
N ALA A 342 9.79 32.94 -18.08
CA ALA A 342 9.01 34.06 -17.55
C ALA A 342 9.82 35.30 -17.12
N SER A 343 11.13 35.17 -16.90
CA SER A 343 12.00 36.26 -16.43
C SER A 343 13.11 36.59 -17.42
N THR A 344 12.95 36.19 -18.67
CA THR A 344 13.97 36.34 -19.72
C THR A 344 13.58 37.45 -20.67
N THR A 345 14.55 38.26 -21.06
CA THR A 345 14.35 39.37 -21.99
C THR A 345 14.33 38.85 -23.41
N ASP A 346 13.38 39.34 -24.20
CA ASP A 346 13.38 39.17 -25.65
C ASP A 346 14.68 39.70 -26.26
N VAL A 347 15.39 38.84 -26.98
CA VAL A 347 16.51 39.20 -27.85
C VAL A 347 16.12 38.84 -29.29
N ASN A 348 15.82 39.84 -30.10
CA ASN A 348 15.50 39.70 -31.53
C ASN A 348 14.35 38.71 -31.87
N GLY A 349 13.30 38.69 -31.04
CA GLY A 349 12.15 37.80 -31.22
C GLY A 349 12.32 36.44 -30.57
N VAL A 350 13.35 36.26 -29.73
CA VAL A 350 13.65 35.00 -29.06
C VAL A 350 13.74 35.21 -27.55
N ILE A 351 13.01 34.38 -26.81
CA ILE A 351 13.05 34.25 -25.36
C ILE A 351 13.74 32.91 -25.08
N SER A 352 14.99 32.96 -24.63
CA SER A 352 15.75 31.78 -24.22
C SER A 352 15.63 31.59 -22.72
N GLY A 353 15.03 30.46 -22.31
CA GLY A 353 14.81 30.15 -20.88
C GLY A 353 16.10 29.92 -20.09
N SER A 354 16.01 29.63 -18.79
CA SER A 354 17.14 29.05 -18.05
C SER A 354 17.29 27.56 -18.35
N ARG A 355 18.43 26.96 -17.98
CA ARG A 355 18.59 25.50 -17.95
C ARG A 355 17.51 24.84 -17.09
N VAL A 356 16.90 23.78 -17.64
CA VAL A 356 15.93 22.91 -16.94
C VAL A 356 16.34 21.45 -16.95
N GLN A 357 17.30 21.11 -17.80
CA GLN A 357 17.94 19.82 -17.89
C GLN A 357 18.85 19.62 -16.66
N ASN A 358 18.75 18.48 -15.99
CA ASN A 358 19.52 18.23 -14.77
C ASN A 358 21.02 18.16 -15.07
N THR A 359 21.87 18.58 -14.14
CA THR A 359 23.32 18.37 -14.36
C THR A 359 23.71 16.90 -14.17
N LEU A 360 24.85 16.50 -14.72
CA LEU A 360 25.37 15.14 -14.48
C LEU A 360 25.66 14.89 -12.99
N SER A 361 26.02 15.94 -12.24
CA SER A 361 26.36 15.84 -10.83
C SER A 361 26.05 17.15 -10.10
N GLY A 362 25.29 17.03 -9.01
CA GLY A 362 24.81 18.14 -8.22
C GLY A 362 23.50 18.74 -8.75
N PRO A 363 22.84 19.58 -7.94
CA PRO A 363 21.62 20.25 -8.33
C PRO A 363 21.89 21.46 -9.23
N LEU A 364 20.86 21.86 -9.97
CA LEU A 364 20.81 23.13 -10.67
C LEU A 364 20.80 24.30 -9.69
N LEU A 365 21.50 25.38 -10.01
CA LEU A 365 21.51 26.57 -9.15
C LEU A 365 20.12 27.23 -9.01
N GLY A 366 19.24 27.04 -9.99
CA GLY A 366 17.85 27.50 -9.96
C GLY A 366 16.95 26.75 -8.96
N THR A 367 17.38 25.59 -8.46
CA THR A 367 16.57 24.76 -7.53
C THR A 367 16.93 24.98 -6.07
N LEU A 368 17.98 25.75 -5.80
CA LEU A 368 18.43 26.12 -4.46
C LEU A 368 17.50 27.17 -3.82
N ASN A 369 17.69 27.41 -2.53
CA ASN A 369 16.95 28.40 -1.73
C ASN A 369 15.42 28.23 -1.80
N GLY A 370 14.95 26.98 -1.70
CA GLY A 370 13.53 26.64 -1.78
C GLY A 370 12.94 26.82 -3.18
N GLY A 371 13.77 26.73 -4.23
CA GLY A 371 13.34 26.88 -5.62
C GLY A 371 13.35 28.32 -6.15
N LYS A 372 13.84 29.27 -5.35
CA LYS A 372 14.07 30.67 -5.78
C LYS A 372 15.34 30.82 -6.61
N GLY A 373 16.25 29.86 -6.49
CA GLY A 373 17.56 29.88 -7.10
C GLY A 373 18.48 30.95 -6.51
N ILE A 374 19.60 31.20 -7.19
CA ILE A 374 20.55 32.26 -6.82
C ILE A 374 20.51 33.48 -7.77
N GLY A 375 19.77 33.39 -8.88
CA GLY A 375 19.83 34.36 -9.98
C GLY A 375 21.07 34.13 -10.86
N THR A 376 21.45 35.12 -11.66
CA THR A 376 22.68 35.06 -12.47
C THR A 376 23.90 35.11 -11.53
N PRO A 377 24.74 34.07 -11.48
CA PRO A 377 25.93 34.06 -10.64
C PRO A 377 26.91 35.15 -11.08
N GLY A 378 27.53 35.82 -10.12
CA GLY A 378 28.60 36.79 -10.36
C GLY A 378 29.91 36.36 -9.70
N THR A 379 30.55 37.28 -9.00
CA THR A 379 31.88 37.10 -8.39
C THR A 379 31.78 36.83 -6.89
N VAL A 380 32.65 35.96 -6.38
CA VAL A 380 32.80 35.67 -4.94
C VAL A 380 34.22 36.01 -4.51
N ALA A 381 34.34 36.83 -3.47
CA ALA A 381 35.63 37.21 -2.90
C ALA A 381 36.03 36.22 -1.80
N ILE A 382 37.16 35.51 -1.98
CA ILE A 382 37.69 34.54 -1.02
C ILE A 382 39.02 35.05 -0.49
N THR A 383 39.07 35.39 0.80
CA THR A 383 40.29 35.73 1.54
C THR A 383 40.76 34.52 2.34
N ASN A 384 41.94 34.01 2.00
CA ASN A 384 42.55 32.87 2.69
C ASN A 384 43.19 33.30 4.04
N ARG A 385 43.64 32.32 4.83
CA ARG A 385 44.21 32.53 6.17
C ARG A 385 45.61 33.17 6.15
N VAL A 386 46.24 33.28 4.99
CA VAL A 386 47.46 34.08 4.75
C VAL A 386 47.12 35.55 4.47
N GLY A 387 45.84 35.88 4.26
CA GLY A 387 45.36 37.24 3.99
C GLY A 387 45.27 37.60 2.51
N VAL A 388 45.49 36.65 1.61
CA VAL A 388 45.37 36.86 0.16
C VAL A 388 43.90 36.74 -0.24
N THR A 389 43.37 37.77 -0.90
CA THR A 389 42.00 37.78 -1.44
C THR A 389 42.00 37.48 -2.93
N THR A 390 41.22 36.49 -3.34
CA THR A 390 41.03 36.07 -4.73
C THR A 390 39.57 36.30 -5.13
N GLN A 391 39.34 36.94 -6.26
CA GLN A 391 38.01 37.05 -6.86
C GLN A 391 37.76 35.84 -7.74
N VAL A 392 36.76 35.03 -7.39
CA VAL A 392 36.35 33.86 -8.18
C VAL A 392 35.14 34.25 -9.00
N ASP A 393 35.29 34.23 -10.32
CA ASP A 393 34.18 34.45 -11.24
C ASP A 393 33.36 33.16 -11.39
N LEU A 394 32.10 33.21 -10.96
CA LEU A 394 31.15 32.11 -11.09
C LEU A 394 30.17 32.33 -12.25
N SER A 395 30.31 33.41 -13.02
CA SER A 395 29.43 33.70 -14.17
C SER A 395 29.42 32.53 -15.16
N GLY A 396 28.23 32.21 -15.68
CA GLY A 396 28.01 31.05 -16.55
C GLY A 396 28.04 29.69 -15.86
N SER A 397 28.13 29.61 -14.52
CA SER A 397 27.85 28.35 -13.80
C SER A 397 26.34 28.11 -13.77
N GLU A 398 25.92 26.87 -14.02
CA GLU A 398 24.50 26.48 -13.97
C GLU A 398 24.23 25.36 -12.96
N GLY A 399 25.24 24.56 -12.62
CA GLY A 399 25.22 23.57 -11.55
C GLY A 399 26.03 23.95 -10.31
N LEU A 400 25.67 23.36 -9.17
CA LEU A 400 26.45 23.50 -7.94
C LEU A 400 27.86 22.91 -8.08
N ARG A 401 28.02 21.85 -8.88
CA ARG A 401 29.33 21.22 -9.11
C ARG A 401 30.27 22.16 -9.87
N ASP A 402 29.76 22.88 -10.86
CA ASP A 402 30.54 23.90 -11.59
C ASP A 402 31.05 25.00 -10.66
N VAL A 403 30.22 25.42 -9.70
CA VAL A 403 30.63 26.39 -8.67
C VAL A 403 31.79 25.87 -7.84
N MET A 404 31.69 24.63 -7.32
CA MET A 404 32.79 24.04 -6.55
C MET A 404 34.05 23.87 -7.39
N ASP A 405 33.91 23.44 -8.64
CA ASP A 405 35.04 23.25 -9.56
C ASP A 405 35.74 24.56 -9.90
N LYS A 406 34.99 25.66 -10.14
CA LYS A 406 35.56 26.99 -10.35
C LYS A 406 36.29 27.52 -9.11
N ILE A 407 35.74 27.32 -7.92
CA ILE A 407 36.43 27.69 -6.67
C ILE A 407 37.73 26.90 -6.52
N ASN A 408 37.70 25.58 -6.76
CA ASN A 408 38.88 24.72 -6.65
C ASN A 408 39.94 25.03 -7.71
N GLN A 409 39.55 25.56 -8.87
CA GLN A 409 40.46 25.97 -9.95
C GLN A 409 40.98 27.40 -9.80
N SER A 410 40.45 28.19 -8.86
CA SER A 410 40.78 29.62 -8.73
C SER A 410 42.14 29.90 -8.06
N ASN A 411 42.89 28.86 -7.67
CA ASN A 411 44.16 28.96 -6.93
C ASN A 411 44.09 29.86 -5.66
N SER A 412 42.91 29.97 -5.04
CA SER A 412 42.69 30.82 -3.85
C SER A 412 43.41 30.30 -2.59
N GLY A 413 43.94 29.08 -2.61
CA GLY A 413 44.43 28.37 -1.43
C GLY A 413 43.30 27.83 -0.55
N VAL A 414 42.06 27.84 -1.06
CA VAL A 414 40.87 27.31 -0.40
C VAL A 414 40.24 26.25 -1.31
N THR A 415 39.89 25.10 -0.74
CA THR A 415 39.20 24.02 -1.43
C THR A 415 37.72 23.98 -1.02
N ALA A 416 36.84 23.88 -2.01
CA ALA A 416 35.41 23.66 -1.84
C ALA A 416 35.06 22.18 -1.98
N SER A 417 34.31 21.65 -1.02
CA SER A 417 33.71 20.32 -1.08
C SER A 417 32.32 20.33 -0.45
N LEU A 418 31.58 19.22 -0.53
CA LEU A 418 30.28 19.14 0.14
C LEU A 418 30.44 18.98 1.65
N ASN A 419 29.59 19.65 2.41
CA ASN A 419 29.60 19.50 3.87
C ASN A 419 29.16 18.10 4.29
N ARG A 420 29.38 17.75 5.56
CA ARG A 420 29.00 16.45 6.11
C ARG A 420 27.50 16.16 6.00
N SER A 421 26.68 17.20 6.10
CA SER A 421 25.23 17.15 5.92
C SER A 421 24.79 16.90 4.46
N ARG A 422 25.71 17.02 3.50
CA ARG A 422 25.49 16.94 2.05
C ARG A 422 24.37 17.86 1.55
N THR A 423 24.19 19.00 2.20
CA THR A 423 23.19 20.03 1.86
C THR A 423 23.82 21.39 1.55
N GLY A 424 25.12 21.53 1.75
CA GLY A 424 25.85 22.76 1.50
C GLY A 424 27.31 22.49 1.15
N ILE A 425 28.09 23.57 1.05
CA ILE A 425 29.50 23.54 0.70
C ILE A 425 30.32 23.81 1.97
N VAL A 426 31.38 23.02 2.20
CA VAL A 426 32.44 23.32 3.16
C VAL A 426 33.62 23.92 2.41
N LEU A 427 34.16 25.01 2.95
CA LEU A 427 35.37 25.66 2.46
C LEU A 427 36.50 25.41 3.44
N GLN A 428 37.60 24.84 2.94
CA GLN A 428 38.79 24.53 3.73
C GLN A 428 40.00 25.26 3.16
N ASP A 429 40.64 26.07 3.99
CA ASP A 429 41.93 26.66 3.71
C ASP A 429 43.04 25.60 3.82
N VAL A 430 43.82 25.46 2.75
CA VAL A 430 44.94 24.50 2.66
C VAL A 430 46.31 25.20 2.70
N THR A 431 46.35 26.51 2.92
CA THR A 431 47.60 27.29 2.97
C THR A 431 48.36 27.11 4.27
N GLY A 432 47.68 26.69 5.35
CA GLY A 432 48.27 26.55 6.68
C GLY A 432 48.52 27.86 7.42
N GLY A 433 48.11 29.00 6.84
CA GLY A 433 48.29 30.32 7.45
C GLY A 433 47.40 30.56 8.68
N SER A 434 47.76 31.57 9.48
CA SER A 434 46.94 32.07 10.58
C SER A 434 46.91 33.60 10.72
N ALA A 435 47.45 34.31 9.72
CA ALA A 435 47.64 35.75 9.74
C ALA A 435 46.33 36.54 9.55
N SER A 436 45.34 35.95 8.87
CA SER A 436 44.03 36.56 8.63
C SER A 436 42.90 35.56 8.93
N ASN A 437 41.67 36.04 9.03
CA ASN A 437 40.49 35.17 9.04
C ASN A 437 40.24 34.57 7.66
N LEU A 438 39.58 33.41 7.61
CA LEU A 438 38.97 32.92 6.39
C LEU A 438 37.70 33.75 6.16
N ILE A 439 37.71 34.57 5.10
CA ILE A 439 36.62 35.49 4.78
C ILE A 439 36.08 35.12 3.41
N ILE A 440 34.78 34.91 3.32
CA ILE A 440 34.06 34.77 2.05
C ILE A 440 32.99 35.83 2.03
N ALA A 441 33.02 36.66 0.99
CA ALA A 441 32.13 37.79 0.83
C ALA A 441 31.56 37.84 -0.59
N ASP A 442 30.42 38.52 -0.71
CA ASP A 442 29.84 38.83 -2.01
C ASP A 442 30.78 39.76 -2.78
N GLY A 443 31.23 39.29 -3.96
CA GLY A 443 32.00 40.10 -4.90
C GLY A 443 31.09 40.81 -5.92
N ASP A 444 29.77 40.65 -5.81
CA ASP A 444 28.76 41.16 -6.74
C ASP A 444 27.58 41.83 -6.02
N ALA A 445 26.74 42.53 -6.78
CA ALA A 445 25.51 43.13 -6.27
C ALA A 445 24.37 42.11 -6.08
N ASN A 446 24.50 40.91 -6.67
CA ASN A 446 23.49 39.87 -6.64
C ASN A 446 23.50 39.06 -5.33
N GLY A 447 24.55 39.18 -4.52
CA GLY A 447 24.68 38.48 -3.26
C GLY A 447 24.96 36.99 -3.45
N THR A 448 25.80 36.63 -4.43
CA THR A 448 26.05 35.23 -4.81
C THR A 448 26.61 34.39 -3.66
N ALA A 449 27.58 34.89 -2.90
CA ALA A 449 28.16 34.17 -1.76
C ALA A 449 27.14 33.97 -0.63
N THR A 450 26.32 34.99 -0.35
CA THR A 450 25.24 34.91 0.64
C THR A 450 24.19 33.87 0.23
N LYS A 451 23.76 33.88 -1.03
CA LYS A 451 22.76 32.92 -1.56
C LYS A 451 23.29 31.49 -1.70
N LEU A 452 24.60 31.31 -1.81
CA LEU A 452 25.27 30.00 -1.73
C LEU A 452 25.55 29.57 -0.27
N GLY A 453 25.13 30.35 0.72
CA GLY A 453 25.37 30.04 2.13
C GLY A 453 26.84 30.03 2.53
N LEU A 454 27.71 30.69 1.74
CA LEU A 454 29.16 30.71 1.92
C LEU A 454 29.66 31.93 2.69
N ALA A 455 28.88 33.02 2.72
CA ALA A 455 29.30 34.28 3.32
C ALA A 455 29.65 34.11 4.81
N VAL A 456 30.92 34.36 5.15
CA VAL A 456 31.46 34.11 6.51
C VAL A 456 32.71 34.92 6.77
N ASN A 457 33.00 35.19 8.05
CA ASN A 457 34.27 35.73 8.52
C ASN A 457 34.64 35.04 9.84
N VAL A 458 35.59 34.10 9.81
CA VAL A 458 36.00 33.36 11.00
C VAL A 458 37.48 33.06 11.07
N ALA A 459 38.01 32.99 12.28
CA ALA A 459 39.37 32.58 12.59
C ALA A 459 39.53 31.04 12.60
N LYS A 460 39.01 30.34 11.59
CA LYS A 460 39.10 28.87 11.44
C LYS A 460 39.57 28.52 10.03
N SER A 461 40.31 27.42 9.89
CA SER A 461 40.77 26.92 8.59
C SER A 461 39.73 26.12 7.82
N SER A 462 38.57 25.83 8.42
CA SER A 462 37.46 25.14 7.76
C SER A 462 36.14 25.72 8.24
N VAL A 463 35.22 25.91 7.31
CA VAL A 463 33.88 26.44 7.58
C VAL A 463 32.85 25.65 6.80
N ASP A 464 31.87 25.10 7.52
CA ASP A 464 30.66 24.56 6.91
C ASP A 464 29.72 25.71 6.52
N GLY A 465 29.40 25.79 5.23
CA GLY A 465 28.38 26.69 4.72
C GLY A 465 26.98 26.27 5.17
N GLN A 466 26.05 27.20 5.07
CA GLN A 466 24.65 26.96 5.40
C GLN A 466 24.02 25.96 4.42
N SER A 467 22.92 25.32 4.86
CA SER A 467 22.11 24.46 4.00
C SER A 467 21.58 25.27 2.81
N LEU A 468 21.82 24.80 1.59
CA LEU A 468 21.38 25.44 0.34
C LEU A 468 19.87 25.28 0.08
N LYS A 469 19.17 24.50 0.92
CA LYS A 469 17.72 24.28 0.85
C LYS A 469 17.27 23.93 -0.57
N MET A 470 17.88 22.89 -1.13
CA MET A 470 17.51 22.40 -2.46
C MET A 470 16.04 21.97 -2.44
N GLN A 471 15.25 22.52 -3.36
CA GLN A 471 13.86 22.16 -3.52
C GLN A 471 13.73 20.81 -4.22
N TYR A 472 13.21 19.83 -3.50
CA TYR A 472 12.90 18.49 -4.02
C TYR A 472 11.40 18.14 -3.96
N VAL A 473 10.60 18.96 -3.26
CA VAL A 473 9.13 18.90 -3.31
C VAL A 473 8.62 20.06 -4.17
N GLY A 474 7.97 19.72 -5.28
CA GLY A 474 7.30 20.64 -6.19
C GLY A 474 5.85 20.26 -6.40
N GLU A 475 5.11 21.04 -7.20
CA GLU A 475 3.70 20.75 -7.47
C GLU A 475 3.49 19.45 -8.26
N ALA A 476 4.41 19.08 -9.15
CA ALA A 476 4.34 17.82 -9.90
C ALA A 476 4.83 16.60 -9.09
N THR A 477 5.32 16.79 -7.85
CA THR A 477 5.71 15.68 -6.99
C THR A 477 4.49 14.84 -6.62
N GLU A 478 4.54 13.54 -6.89
CA GLU A 478 3.47 12.62 -6.51
C GLU A 478 3.38 12.47 -4.98
N LEU A 479 2.16 12.38 -4.45
CA LEU A 479 1.91 12.13 -3.03
C LEU A 479 2.47 10.77 -2.58
N SER A 480 2.60 9.81 -3.49
CA SER A 480 3.24 8.51 -3.29
C SER A 480 4.75 8.62 -2.96
N ARG A 481 5.42 9.67 -3.45
CA ARG A 481 6.86 9.89 -3.27
C ARG A 481 7.20 10.57 -1.94
N LEU A 482 6.23 11.20 -1.28
CA LEU A 482 6.42 11.83 0.03
C LEU A 482 6.69 10.77 1.12
N ASN A 483 7.20 11.21 2.27
CA ASN A 483 7.53 10.36 3.42
C ASN A 483 8.52 9.23 3.10
N GLN A 484 9.64 9.56 2.44
CA GLN A 484 10.64 8.58 2.01
C GLN A 484 10.04 7.51 1.07
N GLY A 485 9.12 7.91 0.18
CA GLY A 485 8.46 6.99 -0.76
C GLY A 485 7.42 6.06 -0.14
N ARG A 486 7.04 6.24 1.13
CA ARG A 486 5.90 5.52 1.75
C ARG A 486 4.55 6.09 1.32
N GLY A 487 4.56 7.31 0.79
CA GLY A 487 3.40 8.03 0.33
C GLY A 487 2.57 8.66 1.45
N VAL A 488 1.46 9.26 1.04
CA VAL A 488 0.42 9.80 1.91
C VAL A 488 -0.79 8.87 1.86
N ARG A 489 -1.26 8.39 3.03
CA ARG A 489 -2.45 7.55 3.07
C ARG A 489 -3.69 8.34 2.66
N ILE A 490 -4.58 7.67 1.94
CA ILE A 490 -5.89 8.22 1.57
C ILE A 490 -6.73 8.38 2.84
N GLY A 491 -7.32 9.55 3.02
CA GLY A 491 -8.14 9.88 4.18
C GLY A 491 -8.56 11.34 4.15
N SER A 492 -9.06 11.84 5.29
CA SER A 492 -9.51 13.23 5.41
C SER A 492 -9.04 13.87 6.69
N PHE A 493 -8.86 15.18 6.66
CA PHE A 493 -8.46 16.01 7.80
C PHE A 493 -9.26 17.31 7.80
N THR A 494 -9.40 17.93 8.97
CA THR A 494 -10.10 19.20 9.12
C THR A 494 -9.12 20.32 9.42
N ILE A 495 -9.21 21.41 8.65
CA ILE A 495 -8.50 22.67 8.89
C ILE A 495 -9.45 23.62 9.61
N THR A 496 -9.02 24.19 10.72
CA THR A 496 -9.71 25.26 11.45
C THR A 496 -8.85 26.52 11.42
N ASN A 497 -9.37 27.62 10.88
CA ASN A 497 -8.68 28.92 10.86
C ASN A 497 -8.80 29.67 12.19
N GLY A 498 -8.09 30.79 12.33
CA GLY A 498 -8.14 31.62 13.52
C GLY A 498 -9.45 32.39 13.73
N SER A 499 -10.32 32.48 12.74
CA SER A 499 -11.70 32.98 12.88
C SER A 499 -12.70 31.89 13.31
N GLY A 500 -12.26 30.63 13.49
CA GLY A 500 -13.11 29.49 13.82
C GLY A 500 -13.80 28.80 12.63
N GLY A 501 -13.54 29.25 11.40
CA GLY A 501 -14.00 28.60 10.17
C GLY A 501 -13.31 27.26 9.97
N GLN A 502 -14.11 26.22 9.72
CA GLN A 502 -13.63 24.85 9.53
C GLN A 502 -13.89 24.36 8.12
N LYS A 503 -12.97 23.55 7.58
CA LYS A 503 -13.20 22.79 6.36
C LYS A 503 -12.54 21.42 6.44
N SER A 504 -13.29 20.39 6.05
CA SER A 504 -12.77 19.05 5.83
C SER A 504 -12.18 18.92 4.42
N VAL A 505 -10.95 18.42 4.33
CA VAL A 505 -10.24 18.14 3.08
C VAL A 505 -10.11 16.62 2.97
N SER A 506 -10.60 16.05 1.87
CA SER A 506 -10.58 14.60 1.62
C SER A 506 -9.69 14.28 0.44
N ILE A 507 -8.60 13.55 0.69
CA ILE A 507 -7.73 13.01 -0.36
C ILE A 507 -8.42 11.79 -0.95
N THR A 508 -8.50 11.72 -2.27
CA THR A 508 -9.11 10.61 -3.01
C THR A 508 -8.08 9.99 -3.96
N PRO A 509 -8.36 8.83 -4.60
CA PRO A 509 -7.46 8.27 -5.62
C PRO A 509 -7.18 9.20 -6.82
N ASN A 510 -7.99 10.26 -7.00
CA ASN A 510 -7.79 11.26 -8.04
C ASN A 510 -6.78 12.36 -7.63
N THR A 511 -6.50 12.52 -6.34
CA THR A 511 -5.49 13.46 -5.83
C THR A 511 -4.13 12.77 -5.86
N LYS A 512 -3.36 12.99 -6.93
CA LYS A 512 -2.10 12.23 -7.18
C LYS A 512 -0.86 13.04 -6.83
N THR A 513 -0.89 14.36 -7.01
CA THR A 513 0.26 15.24 -6.84
C THR A 513 0.10 16.21 -5.68
N VAL A 514 1.21 16.78 -5.22
CA VAL A 514 1.21 17.92 -4.30
C VAL A 514 0.44 19.09 -4.91
N GLY A 515 0.53 19.29 -6.22
CA GLY A 515 -0.21 20.31 -6.95
C GLY A 515 -1.73 20.15 -6.81
N ASP A 516 -2.24 18.93 -6.95
CA ASP A 516 -3.66 18.59 -6.77
C ASP A 516 -4.10 18.85 -5.32
N LEU A 517 -3.23 18.51 -4.35
CA LEU A 517 -3.48 18.76 -2.93
C LEU A 517 -3.53 20.26 -2.63
N LEU A 518 -2.59 21.04 -3.15
CA LEU A 518 -2.56 22.49 -2.96
C LEU A 518 -3.83 23.12 -3.54
N GLU A 519 -4.30 22.67 -4.70
CA GLU A 519 -5.54 23.15 -5.30
C GLU A 519 -6.76 22.77 -4.47
N LEU A 520 -6.83 21.52 -4.00
CA LEU A 520 -7.92 21.03 -3.15
C LEU A 520 -8.03 21.85 -1.85
N VAL A 521 -6.89 22.22 -1.27
CA VAL A 521 -6.82 23.09 -0.09
C VAL A 521 -7.01 24.56 -0.45
N ASN A 522 -6.62 25.04 -1.64
CA ASN A 522 -6.79 26.44 -2.04
C ASN A 522 -8.16 26.77 -2.61
N ALA A 523 -8.96 25.77 -2.98
CA ALA A 523 -10.39 25.92 -3.22
C ALA A 523 -11.18 26.30 -1.93
N ASN A 524 -10.50 26.83 -0.91
CA ASN A 524 -11.03 27.22 0.39
C ASN A 524 -11.62 28.63 0.37
N THR A 525 -12.85 28.76 0.87
CA THR A 525 -13.48 30.04 1.22
C THR A 525 -13.20 30.48 2.65
N ILE A 526 -12.47 29.68 3.44
CA ILE A 526 -12.18 29.93 4.86
C ILE A 526 -10.92 30.80 5.08
N GLY A 527 -10.42 31.52 4.08
CA GLY A 527 -9.26 32.42 4.27
C GLY A 527 -7.95 31.71 4.64
N VAL A 528 -7.76 30.48 4.16
CA VAL A 528 -6.52 29.71 4.32
C VAL A 528 -5.90 29.47 2.95
N GLN A 529 -4.58 29.60 2.86
CA GLN A 529 -3.80 29.37 1.65
C GLN A 529 -2.77 28.27 1.89
N ALA A 530 -2.78 27.24 1.05
CA ALA A 530 -1.72 26.26 0.93
C ALA A 530 -0.71 26.68 -0.15
N ARG A 531 0.57 26.52 0.12
CA ARG A 531 1.64 26.71 -0.87
C ARG A 531 2.80 25.77 -0.57
N LEU A 532 3.77 25.70 -1.48
CA LEU A 532 5.06 25.08 -1.17
C LEU A 532 5.77 25.88 -0.06
N ASN A 533 6.46 25.16 0.83
CA ASN A 533 7.16 25.81 1.94
C ASN A 533 8.46 26.49 1.47
N ASP A 534 8.96 27.41 2.29
CA ASP A 534 10.13 28.23 1.94
C ASP A 534 11.45 27.44 1.92
N ASP A 535 11.48 26.25 2.52
CA ASP A 535 12.63 25.34 2.51
C ASP A 535 12.65 24.42 1.28
N GLY A 536 11.55 24.35 0.51
CA GLY A 536 11.43 23.52 -0.70
C GLY A 536 11.29 22.01 -0.43
N ASP A 537 10.94 21.64 0.80
CA ASP A 537 10.88 20.25 1.26
C ASP A 537 9.48 19.81 1.71
N GLY A 538 8.45 20.61 1.43
CA GLY A 538 7.09 20.29 1.83
C GLY A 538 6.07 21.37 1.49
N ILE A 539 4.94 21.33 2.19
CA ILE A 539 3.86 22.32 2.05
C ILE A 539 3.73 23.16 3.31
N VAL A 540 3.19 24.37 3.16
CA VAL A 540 2.83 25.23 4.29
C VAL A 540 1.38 25.67 4.11
N ILE A 541 0.63 25.57 5.21
CA ILE A 541 -0.74 26.07 5.31
C ILE A 541 -0.68 27.38 6.07
N VAL A 542 -1.10 28.46 5.43
CA VAL A 542 -1.09 29.81 5.95
C VAL A 542 -2.51 30.26 6.21
N ASP A 543 -2.80 30.65 7.44
CA ASP A 543 -4.02 31.33 7.81
C ASP A 543 -3.89 32.82 7.45
N SER A 544 -4.72 33.25 6.52
CA SER A 544 -4.86 34.65 6.09
C SER A 544 -6.11 35.31 6.68
N SER A 545 -6.81 34.64 7.60
CA SER A 545 -7.95 35.20 8.31
C SER A 545 -7.49 36.15 9.41
N ASN A 546 -8.21 37.27 9.58
CA ASN A 546 -7.93 38.26 10.63
C ASN A 546 -8.38 37.80 12.05
N GLY A 547 -8.72 36.52 12.24
CA GLY A 547 -9.19 36.00 13.52
C GLY A 547 -8.08 35.88 14.57
N SER A 548 -8.44 35.87 15.86
CA SER A 548 -7.49 35.77 16.98
C SER A 548 -7.18 34.33 17.44
N GLY A 549 -7.98 33.35 17.02
CA GLY A 549 -7.80 31.92 17.34
C GLY A 549 -6.63 31.25 16.62
N SER A 550 -6.27 30.02 16.97
CA SER A 550 -5.14 29.32 16.34
C SER A 550 -5.54 28.58 15.07
N LEU A 551 -4.67 28.58 14.06
CA LEU A 551 -4.75 27.63 12.95
C LEU A 551 -4.54 26.21 13.51
N THR A 552 -5.49 25.31 13.33
CA THR A 552 -5.35 23.91 13.78
C THR A 552 -5.74 22.95 12.66
N ILE A 553 -5.03 21.83 12.57
CA ILE A 553 -5.34 20.74 11.66
C ILE A 553 -5.46 19.47 12.48
N THR A 554 -6.58 18.78 12.32
CA THR A 554 -6.89 17.51 13.00
C THR A 554 -7.23 16.43 11.97
N GLU A 555 -6.89 15.17 12.29
CA GLU A 555 -7.35 14.03 11.48
C GLU A 555 -8.85 13.83 11.68
N ASN A 556 -9.54 13.44 10.61
CA ASN A 556 -10.88 12.92 10.75
C ASN A 556 -10.78 11.41 11.01
N GLN A 557 -11.49 10.92 12.04
CA GLN A 557 -11.48 9.49 12.42
C GLN A 557 -10.06 8.98 12.78
N SER A 558 -9.75 7.70 12.54
CA SER A 558 -8.44 7.09 12.78
C SER A 558 -7.44 7.30 11.63
N GLY A 559 -7.59 8.38 10.86
CA GLY A 559 -6.72 8.74 9.74
C GLY A 559 -5.29 9.12 10.18
N ASN A 560 -4.34 9.01 9.25
CA ASN A 560 -2.95 9.51 9.39
C ASN A 560 -2.56 10.44 8.22
N THR A 561 -3.53 11.05 7.55
CA THR A 561 -3.31 11.78 6.29
C THR A 561 -2.56 13.09 6.51
N ALA A 562 -3.04 13.92 7.44
CA ALA A 562 -2.36 15.15 7.86
C ALA A 562 -1.02 14.86 8.53
N LYS A 563 -0.90 13.75 9.27
CA LYS A 563 0.36 13.29 9.86
C LYS A 563 1.38 12.93 8.78
N ASP A 564 0.97 12.15 7.78
CA ASP A 564 1.80 11.79 6.63
C ASP A 564 2.17 13.06 5.82
N LEU A 565 1.34 14.09 5.78
CA LEU A 565 1.68 15.37 5.16
C LEU A 565 2.59 16.27 6.03
N GLY A 566 2.83 15.90 7.29
CA GLY A 566 3.57 16.72 8.25
C GLY A 566 2.81 17.96 8.75
N ILE A 567 1.52 18.09 8.44
CA ILE A 567 0.71 19.29 8.76
C ILE A 567 -0.22 19.09 9.97
N LEU A 568 -0.15 17.94 10.66
CA LEU A 568 -0.97 17.68 11.84
C LEU A 568 -0.51 18.57 13.02
N GLY A 569 -1.43 19.32 13.62
CA GLY A 569 -1.16 20.10 14.84
C GLY A 569 -1.65 21.54 14.79
N THR A 570 -1.01 22.39 15.58
CA THR A 570 -1.37 23.80 15.76
C THR A 570 -0.32 24.71 15.12
N GLY A 571 -0.77 25.71 14.37
CA GLY A 571 0.07 26.67 13.67
C GLY A 571 0.79 27.62 14.60
N VAL A 572 1.96 28.06 14.14
CA VAL A 572 2.82 29.02 14.84
C VAL A 572 2.55 30.41 14.28
N SER A 573 2.43 31.41 15.15
CA SER A 573 2.31 32.81 14.74
C SER A 573 3.68 33.35 14.30
N LYS A 574 3.75 33.90 13.09
CA LYS A 574 4.91 34.67 12.60
C LYS A 574 4.61 36.17 12.68
N THR A 575 5.61 36.94 13.11
CA THR A 575 5.50 38.39 13.32
C THR A 575 5.51 39.19 12.02
N GLU A 576 6.18 38.71 10.95
CA GLU A 576 6.17 39.39 9.65
C GLU A 576 6.13 38.44 8.43
N PRO A 577 5.13 38.58 7.54
CA PRO A 577 3.86 39.27 7.78
C PRO A 577 3.08 38.58 8.93
N ASN A 578 2.25 39.31 9.68
CA ASN A 578 1.45 38.74 10.78
C ASN A 578 0.52 37.63 10.27
N ARG A 579 0.96 36.38 10.36
CA ARG A 579 0.27 35.20 9.82
C ARG A 579 0.49 34.01 10.73
N ARG A 580 -0.47 33.08 10.75
CA ARG A 580 -0.28 31.78 11.40
C ARG A 580 0.00 30.74 10.33
N GLU A 581 0.99 29.91 10.55
CA GLU A 581 1.32 28.87 9.58
C GLU A 581 1.65 27.53 10.23
N ILE A 582 1.27 26.45 9.54
CA ILE A 582 1.70 25.08 9.81
C ILE A 582 2.60 24.66 8.65
N ASN A 583 3.88 24.37 8.95
CA ASN A 583 4.86 23.92 7.96
C ASN A 583 4.99 22.39 8.00
N GLY A 584 4.49 21.73 6.96
CA GLY A 584 4.64 20.30 6.71
C GLY A 584 5.97 19.95 6.06
N SER A 585 7.07 20.29 6.72
CA SER A 585 8.43 20.00 6.28
C SER A 585 8.73 18.50 6.40
N GLN A 586 9.34 17.93 5.37
CA GLN A 586 9.83 16.54 5.41
C GLN A 586 11.13 16.40 6.25
N THR A 587 11.78 17.51 6.58
CA THR A 587 12.90 17.54 7.53
C THR A 587 12.40 17.42 8.97
N PHE A 588 12.83 16.36 9.65
CA PHE A 588 12.47 16.12 11.04
C PHE A 588 13.34 16.95 11.98
N ARG A 589 12.70 17.67 12.89
CA ARG A 589 13.36 18.52 13.89
C ARG A 589 12.84 18.16 15.28
N LEU A 590 13.75 18.03 16.23
CA LEU A 590 13.43 17.73 17.62
C LEU A 590 14.19 18.68 18.54
N GLN A 591 13.46 19.39 19.39
CA GLN A 591 14.06 20.25 20.40
C GLN A 591 14.46 19.41 21.63
N VAL A 592 15.72 19.55 22.04
CA VAL A 592 16.30 18.89 23.21
C VAL A 592 16.59 19.96 24.26
N GLY A 593 16.09 19.73 25.48
CA GLY A 593 16.37 20.58 26.64
C GLY A 593 17.64 20.15 27.36
N ALA A 594 18.25 21.08 28.11
CA ALA A 594 19.48 20.80 28.87
C ALA A 594 19.32 19.73 29.98
N SER A 595 18.09 19.40 30.35
CA SER A 595 17.77 18.34 31.32
C SER A 595 17.50 16.98 30.68
N ASP A 596 17.47 16.90 29.35
CA ASP A 596 17.19 15.63 28.67
C ASP A 596 18.43 14.74 28.69
N THR A 597 18.24 13.48 29.07
CA THR A 597 19.26 12.45 28.95
C THR A 597 19.30 11.85 27.54
N VAL A 598 20.35 11.10 27.21
CA VAL A 598 20.40 10.31 25.97
C VAL A 598 19.19 9.38 25.83
N SER A 599 18.76 8.75 26.93
CA SER A 599 17.57 7.90 26.96
C SER A 599 16.28 8.67 26.63
N ASP A 600 16.15 9.90 27.17
CA ASP A 600 15.00 10.76 26.90
C ASP A 600 14.96 11.19 25.43
N VAL A 601 16.11 11.51 24.84
CA VAL A 601 16.19 11.84 23.40
C VAL A 601 15.81 10.64 22.53
N VAL A 602 16.31 9.44 22.83
CA VAL A 602 15.93 8.22 22.10
C VAL A 602 14.41 7.99 22.19
N LYS A 603 13.83 8.16 23.38
CA LYS A 603 12.38 8.05 23.59
C LYS A 603 11.62 9.11 22.80
N LYS A 604 12.02 10.39 22.89
CA LYS A 604 11.43 11.50 22.14
C LYS A 604 11.45 11.28 20.63
N ILE A 605 12.56 10.77 20.09
CA ILE A 605 12.67 10.43 18.65
C ILE A 605 11.63 9.37 18.27
N ASN A 606 11.52 8.30 19.05
CA ASN A 606 10.59 7.21 18.76
C ASN A 606 9.12 7.61 18.94
N ASP A 607 8.80 8.38 19.99
CA ASP A 607 7.45 8.86 20.31
C ASP A 607 6.95 9.89 19.28
N ALA A 608 7.84 10.73 18.75
CA ALA A 608 7.50 11.68 17.69
C ALA A 608 7.05 10.97 16.40
N GLY A 609 7.38 9.69 16.21
CA GLY A 609 6.93 8.88 15.08
C GLY A 609 7.43 9.39 13.73
N GLY A 610 8.60 10.03 13.72
CA GLY A 610 9.23 10.62 12.54
C GLY A 610 9.79 9.61 11.53
N PRO A 611 10.67 10.04 10.62
CA PRO A 611 11.22 9.19 9.56
C PRO A 611 12.24 8.15 10.04
N ILE A 612 12.63 8.18 11.31
CA ILE A 612 13.69 7.35 11.88
C ILE A 612 13.23 6.61 13.13
N THR A 613 14.00 5.60 13.54
CA THR A 613 13.94 4.97 14.85
C THR A 613 15.29 5.07 15.53
N ALA A 614 15.30 5.33 16.83
CA ALA A 614 16.51 5.40 17.63
C ALA A 614 16.58 4.22 18.61
N SER A 615 17.78 3.68 18.82
CA SER A 615 18.07 2.64 19.80
C SER A 615 19.44 2.85 20.43
N LEU A 616 19.65 2.35 21.64
CA LEU A 616 20.94 2.39 22.31
C LEU A 616 21.72 1.10 22.00
N LEU A 617 22.97 1.26 21.56
CA LEU A 617 23.92 0.17 21.33
C LEU A 617 25.02 0.24 22.39
N THR A 618 25.10 -0.76 23.25
CA THR A 618 26.15 -0.85 24.28
C THR A 618 27.42 -1.43 23.66
N SER A 619 28.51 -0.65 23.67
CA SER A 619 29.81 -0.99 23.09
C SER A 619 30.87 -1.16 24.19
N GLY A 620 30.71 -2.15 25.07
CA GLY A 620 31.62 -2.41 26.19
C GLY A 620 30.98 -2.17 27.57
N PRO A 621 31.76 -2.21 28.67
CA PRO A 621 31.21 -2.23 30.03
C PRO A 621 30.48 -0.95 30.46
N SER A 622 30.75 0.20 29.82
CA SER A 622 30.08 1.47 30.14
C SER A 622 29.78 2.40 28.96
N THR A 623 30.32 2.15 27.76
CA THR A 623 30.10 3.07 26.63
C THR A 623 28.87 2.69 25.82
N VAL A 624 28.07 3.69 25.45
CA VAL A 624 26.87 3.52 24.64
C VAL A 624 26.94 4.40 23.39
N ARG A 625 26.27 3.96 22.33
CA ARG A 625 26.09 4.74 21.10
C ARG A 625 24.60 4.83 20.81
N VAL A 626 24.17 5.98 20.31
CA VAL A 626 22.83 6.11 19.73
C VAL A 626 22.91 5.59 18.31
N LEU A 627 22.20 4.51 18.01
CA LEU A 627 22.00 3.99 16.66
C LEU A 627 20.67 4.53 16.12
N LEU A 628 20.75 5.23 15.00
CA LEU A 628 19.62 5.72 14.23
C LEU A 628 19.45 4.83 13.00
N THR A 629 18.22 4.40 12.75
CA THR A 629 17.85 3.61 11.57
C THR A 629 16.72 4.30 10.83
N SER A 630 16.85 4.45 9.52
CA SER A 630 15.77 4.95 8.68
C SER A 630 14.61 3.95 8.64
N ARG A 631 13.37 4.45 8.69
CA ARG A 631 12.17 3.60 8.59
C ARG A 631 11.90 3.16 7.15
N ALA A 632 12.48 3.83 6.16
CA ALA A 632 12.42 3.43 4.77
C ALA A 632 13.71 2.74 4.32
N THR A 633 13.57 1.78 3.41
CA THR A 633 14.66 1.14 2.68
C THR A 633 14.93 1.91 1.39
N GLY A 634 16.03 1.57 0.70
CA GLY A 634 16.32 2.18 -0.59
C GLY A 634 16.86 3.58 -0.46
N GLU A 635 17.25 4.18 -1.57
CA GLU A 635 17.73 5.56 -1.64
C GLU A 635 16.70 6.56 -1.08
N ALA A 636 15.40 6.23 -1.17
CA ALA A 636 14.34 7.00 -0.52
C ALA A 636 14.47 7.06 1.01
N GLY A 637 15.06 6.02 1.62
CA GLY A 637 15.39 5.95 3.03
C GLY A 637 16.73 6.58 3.40
N ARG A 638 17.43 7.21 2.46
CA ARG A 638 18.65 7.96 2.74
C ARG A 638 18.37 9.04 3.79
N MET A 639 19.28 9.18 4.75
CA MET A 639 19.15 10.18 5.81
C MET A 639 20.51 10.73 6.22
N VAL A 640 20.51 11.98 6.66
CA VAL A 640 21.63 12.57 7.40
C VAL A 640 21.08 13.22 8.66
N ALA A 641 21.63 12.80 9.80
CA ALA A 641 21.27 13.30 11.11
C ALA A 641 22.37 14.24 11.62
N ASP A 642 21.95 15.40 12.08
CA ASP A 642 22.78 16.45 12.65
C ASP A 642 22.39 16.59 14.13
N GLY A 643 23.33 16.22 14.99
CA GLY A 643 23.20 16.32 16.45
C GLY A 643 24.30 17.16 17.07
N ASP A 644 25.07 17.92 16.26
CA ASP A 644 26.22 18.66 16.78
C ASP A 644 25.79 19.75 17.77
N ALA A 645 24.61 20.35 17.56
CA ALA A 645 24.02 21.34 18.48
C ALA A 645 23.65 20.77 19.86
N ILE A 646 23.49 19.44 19.98
CA ILE A 646 23.16 18.76 21.23
C ILE A 646 24.35 17.93 21.77
N GLY A 647 25.53 18.03 21.13
CA GLY A 647 26.73 17.27 21.47
C GLY A 647 26.75 15.82 20.96
N LEU A 648 25.79 15.42 20.13
CA LEU A 648 25.73 14.09 19.51
C LEU A 648 26.37 14.12 18.12
N ASN A 649 27.67 13.86 18.05
CA ASN A 649 28.39 13.75 16.78
C ASN A 649 27.96 12.47 16.04
N ILE A 650 27.07 12.58 15.05
CA ILE A 650 26.43 11.43 14.38
C ILE A 650 27.04 11.16 13.02
N ASN A 651 27.66 10.00 12.84
CA ASN A 651 28.27 9.57 11.60
C ASN A 651 27.38 8.56 10.89
N ALA A 652 27.30 8.63 9.56
CA ALA A 652 26.68 7.57 8.78
C ALA A 652 27.48 6.26 8.94
N SER A 653 26.79 5.17 9.24
CA SER A 653 27.39 3.85 9.45
C SER A 653 26.99 2.85 8.35
N GLY A 654 25.87 3.10 7.67
CA GLY A 654 25.38 2.30 6.55
C GLY A 654 24.64 3.18 5.54
N ALA A 655 24.98 3.03 4.27
CA ALA A 655 24.30 3.73 3.18
C ALA A 655 23.00 3.02 2.84
N ALA A 656 21.95 3.80 2.63
CA ALA A 656 20.77 3.27 1.97
C ALA A 656 21.12 2.99 0.50
N ARG A 657 20.50 1.95 -0.06
CA ARG A 657 20.64 1.60 -1.47
C ARG A 657 19.40 0.87 -1.93
N ASP A 658 19.00 1.08 -3.16
CA ASP A 658 17.84 0.42 -3.75
C ASP A 658 18.10 -1.06 -4.02
N ALA A 659 17.02 -1.84 -4.06
CA ALA A 659 17.02 -3.17 -4.63
C ALA A 659 17.24 -3.08 -6.15
N LEU A 660 18.00 -4.03 -6.70
CA LEU A 660 18.25 -4.14 -8.13
C LEU A 660 18.07 -5.60 -8.55
N ILE A 661 17.20 -5.81 -9.53
CA ILE A 661 16.96 -7.13 -10.15
C ILE A 661 17.09 -7.05 -11.66
N SER A 662 17.42 -8.18 -12.29
CA SER A 662 17.33 -8.38 -13.73
C SER A 662 16.19 -9.35 -14.04
N VAL A 663 15.31 -9.01 -14.98
CA VAL A 663 14.17 -9.84 -15.41
C VAL A 663 14.31 -10.19 -16.89
N GLY A 664 14.00 -11.44 -17.24
CA GLY A 664 13.99 -11.92 -18.64
C GLY A 664 15.33 -12.42 -19.17
N GLY A 665 16.37 -12.45 -18.33
CA GLY A 665 17.71 -12.94 -18.66
C GLY A 665 18.71 -12.62 -17.56
N ALA A 666 19.91 -13.19 -17.64
CA ALA A 666 21.01 -12.78 -16.78
C ALA A 666 21.44 -11.34 -17.14
N SER A 667 21.98 -10.64 -16.14
CA SER A 667 22.38 -9.23 -16.28
C SER A 667 23.45 -8.97 -17.35
N ASP A 668 24.13 -10.02 -17.83
CA ASP A 668 25.19 -9.98 -18.85
C ASP A 668 24.71 -10.25 -20.28
N THR A 669 23.46 -10.70 -20.46
CA THR A 669 22.97 -11.25 -21.75
C THR A 669 21.61 -10.67 -22.19
N GLY A 670 21.18 -9.55 -21.60
CA GLY A 670 20.03 -8.78 -22.09
C GLY A 670 18.78 -8.79 -21.21
N GLY A 671 18.91 -9.07 -19.90
CA GLY A 671 17.81 -8.87 -18.95
C GLY A 671 17.52 -7.39 -18.69
N THR A 672 16.25 -7.04 -18.45
CA THR A 672 15.83 -5.68 -18.08
C THR A 672 16.07 -5.46 -16.61
N LEU A 673 16.79 -4.40 -16.27
CA LEU A 673 17.08 -4.04 -14.89
C LEU A 673 15.93 -3.23 -14.29
N ILE A 674 15.49 -3.64 -13.10
CA ILE A 674 14.44 -2.97 -12.34
C ILE A 674 15.01 -2.56 -10.99
N ARG A 675 14.92 -1.26 -10.68
CA ARG A 675 15.30 -0.68 -9.39
C ARG A 675 14.06 -0.45 -8.53
N SER A 676 14.17 -0.71 -7.23
CA SER A 676 13.09 -0.50 -6.29
C SER A 676 13.62 -0.01 -4.96
N SER A 677 12.94 0.95 -4.34
CA SER A 677 13.26 1.42 -2.99
C SER A 677 12.97 0.38 -1.90
N THR A 678 12.20 -0.67 -2.22
CA THR A 678 11.85 -1.72 -1.26
C THR A 678 12.26 -3.10 -1.75
N ASN A 679 12.38 -4.04 -0.80
CA ASN A 679 12.57 -5.45 -1.10
C ASN A 679 11.30 -6.14 -1.63
N THR A 680 10.18 -5.42 -1.77
CA THR A 680 8.97 -5.93 -2.40
C THR A 680 8.72 -5.18 -3.69
N ILE A 681 9.05 -5.80 -4.81
CA ILE A 681 8.88 -5.24 -6.14
C ILE A 681 7.49 -5.64 -6.64
N ASN A 682 6.56 -4.70 -6.58
CA ASN A 682 5.21 -4.92 -7.08
C ASN A 682 5.18 -4.85 -8.60
N ASN A 683 4.45 -5.79 -9.22
CA ASN A 683 4.34 -5.87 -10.67
C ASN A 683 5.72 -5.86 -11.38
N ALA A 684 6.70 -6.58 -10.82
CA ALA A 684 8.00 -6.77 -11.47
C ALA A 684 7.83 -7.41 -12.86
N VAL A 685 6.84 -8.30 -12.95
CA VAL A 685 6.17 -8.74 -14.16
C VAL A 685 4.68 -8.45 -13.95
N GLU A 686 3.93 -8.18 -15.01
CA GLU A 686 2.49 -7.90 -14.92
C GLU A 686 1.76 -8.97 -14.07
N GLY A 687 1.14 -8.53 -12.96
CA GLY A 687 0.40 -9.40 -12.05
C GLY A 687 1.25 -10.24 -11.07
N VAL A 688 2.59 -10.11 -11.08
CA VAL A 688 3.51 -10.81 -10.17
C VAL A 688 4.31 -9.81 -9.34
N SER A 689 4.18 -9.92 -8.01
CA SER A 689 5.03 -9.22 -7.05
C SER A 689 6.15 -10.14 -6.56
N LEU A 690 7.37 -9.60 -6.46
CA LEU A 690 8.55 -10.32 -5.99
C LEU A 690 8.99 -9.77 -4.63
N THR A 691 9.30 -10.64 -3.68
CA THR A 691 9.92 -10.28 -2.40
C THR A 691 11.33 -10.82 -2.35
N LEU A 692 12.29 -9.92 -2.23
CA LEU A 692 13.72 -10.19 -2.19
C LEU A 692 14.17 -10.44 -0.75
N LYS A 693 14.91 -11.52 -0.55
CA LYS A 693 15.46 -11.93 0.76
C LYS A 693 16.98 -12.01 0.75
N GLY A 694 17.58 -12.26 -0.42
CA GLY A 694 19.03 -12.31 -0.62
C GLY A 694 19.41 -12.05 -2.06
N THR A 695 20.71 -12.13 -2.37
CA THR A 695 21.24 -11.97 -3.74
C THR A 695 21.48 -13.33 -4.41
N SER A 696 21.59 -13.35 -5.74
CA SER A 696 21.86 -14.54 -6.56
C SER A 696 22.89 -14.26 -7.65
N THR A 697 23.86 -15.16 -7.81
CA THR A 697 24.85 -15.12 -8.89
C THR A 697 24.34 -15.67 -10.22
N SER A 698 23.28 -16.49 -10.20
CA SER A 698 22.62 -17.04 -11.38
C SER A 698 21.13 -16.74 -11.36
N PRO A 699 20.45 -16.65 -12.51
CA PRO A 699 19.02 -16.40 -12.53
C PRO A 699 18.21 -17.47 -11.81
N VAL A 700 17.09 -17.05 -11.22
CA VAL A 700 16.12 -17.86 -10.48
C VAL A 700 14.83 -17.92 -11.28
N ASP A 701 14.36 -19.14 -11.57
CA ASP A 701 13.11 -19.33 -12.28
C ASP A 701 11.90 -19.12 -11.35
N ILE A 702 10.99 -18.28 -11.81
CA ILE A 702 9.67 -18.05 -11.24
C ILE A 702 8.64 -18.68 -12.18
N SER A 703 8.00 -19.76 -11.73
CA SER A 703 6.97 -20.46 -12.49
C SER A 703 5.58 -19.98 -12.05
N VAL A 704 4.85 -19.37 -12.98
CA VAL A 704 3.45 -19.00 -12.78
C VAL A 704 2.58 -20.10 -13.38
N THR A 705 1.86 -20.82 -12.53
CA THR A 705 1.02 -21.96 -12.89
C THR A 705 -0.42 -21.72 -12.45
N GLN A 706 -1.37 -22.36 -13.12
CA GLN A 706 -2.77 -22.31 -12.72
C GLN A 706 -3.02 -23.25 -11.55
N ASN A 707 -3.67 -22.78 -10.48
CA ASN A 707 -4.00 -23.55 -9.30
C ASN A 707 -5.53 -23.64 -9.11
N ASN A 708 -6.05 -24.85 -9.31
CA ASN A 708 -7.49 -25.14 -9.22
C ASN A 708 -7.87 -25.85 -7.91
N SER A 709 -6.92 -26.10 -7.01
CA SER A 709 -7.12 -26.94 -5.81
C SER A 709 -8.25 -26.47 -4.89
N THR A 710 -8.42 -25.15 -4.75
CA THR A 710 -9.48 -24.57 -3.91
C THR A 710 -10.86 -24.83 -4.52
N LEU A 711 -11.00 -24.64 -5.84
CA LEU A 711 -12.25 -24.91 -6.55
C LEU A 711 -12.58 -26.41 -6.53
N GLU A 712 -11.60 -27.26 -6.82
CA GLU A 712 -11.75 -28.72 -6.76
C GLU A 712 -12.22 -29.19 -5.39
N ARG A 713 -11.63 -28.66 -4.32
CA ARG A 713 -12.03 -28.99 -2.95
C ARG A 713 -13.46 -28.54 -2.66
N ASN A 714 -13.83 -27.32 -3.07
CA ASN A 714 -15.17 -26.78 -2.83
C ASN A 714 -16.24 -27.55 -3.62
N LEU A 715 -15.96 -27.94 -4.86
CA LEU A 715 -16.85 -28.78 -5.68
C LEU A 715 -16.99 -30.18 -5.11
N GLN A 716 -15.90 -30.80 -4.64
CA GLN A 716 -15.98 -32.09 -3.95
C GLN A 716 -16.84 -32.00 -2.68
N LEU A 717 -16.62 -30.98 -1.84
CA LEU A 717 -17.44 -30.79 -0.64
C LEU A 717 -18.92 -30.55 -0.97
N PHE A 718 -19.21 -29.85 -2.06
CA PHE A 718 -20.58 -29.67 -2.56
C PHE A 718 -21.21 -31.02 -2.95
N VAL A 719 -20.48 -31.85 -3.71
CA VAL A 719 -20.89 -33.20 -4.11
C VAL A 719 -21.17 -34.08 -2.88
N ASP A 720 -20.28 -34.05 -1.90
CA ASP A 720 -20.43 -34.83 -0.66
C ASP A 720 -21.69 -34.42 0.12
N GLN A 721 -21.96 -33.11 0.24
CA GLN A 721 -23.16 -32.62 0.94
C GLN A 721 -24.44 -32.93 0.17
N PHE A 722 -24.42 -32.81 -1.16
CA PHE A 722 -25.54 -33.20 -2.00
C PHE A 722 -25.87 -34.69 -1.85
N ASN A 723 -24.85 -35.54 -1.90
CA ASN A 723 -25.02 -36.99 -1.75
C ASN A 723 -25.53 -37.37 -0.35
N LYS A 724 -25.12 -36.66 0.71
CA LYS A 724 -25.69 -36.84 2.06
C LYS A 724 -27.18 -36.47 2.13
N VAL A 725 -27.59 -35.39 1.46
CA VAL A 725 -29.03 -35.05 1.35
C VAL A 725 -29.78 -36.15 0.61
N ARG A 726 -29.24 -36.64 -0.52
CA ARG A 726 -29.84 -37.73 -1.29
C ARG A 726 -30.00 -39.00 -0.44
N ASP A 727 -28.93 -39.42 0.24
CA ASP A 727 -28.95 -40.59 1.13
C ASP A 727 -29.98 -40.45 2.27
N LYS A 728 -30.11 -39.23 2.82
CA LYS A 728 -31.09 -38.96 3.87
C LYS A 728 -32.53 -39.01 3.32
N ILE A 729 -32.77 -38.43 2.14
CA ILE A 729 -34.09 -38.49 1.50
C ILE A 729 -34.46 -39.94 1.20
N ASP A 730 -33.56 -40.71 0.59
CA ASP A 730 -33.80 -42.10 0.24
C ASP A 730 -34.13 -42.91 1.51
N LYS A 731 -33.33 -42.79 2.58
CA LYS A 731 -33.58 -43.46 3.86
C LYS A 731 -34.92 -43.09 4.51
N GLU A 732 -35.33 -41.84 4.44
CA GLU A 732 -36.57 -41.36 5.08
C GLU A 732 -37.82 -41.59 4.21
N THR A 733 -37.66 -41.96 2.94
CA THR A 733 -38.76 -42.18 1.98
C THR A 733 -38.89 -43.61 1.47
N GLU A 734 -37.92 -44.47 1.78
CA GLU A 734 -37.91 -45.89 1.38
C GLU A 734 -39.07 -46.69 2.01
N PHE A 735 -39.61 -47.63 1.24
CA PHE A 735 -40.52 -48.66 1.73
C PHE A 735 -39.77 -49.98 1.86
N ASN A 736 -39.63 -50.49 3.09
CA ASN A 736 -39.01 -51.78 3.32
C ASN A 736 -40.03 -52.90 3.07
N THR A 737 -39.84 -53.65 1.99
CA THR A 737 -40.72 -54.74 1.55
C THR A 737 -40.68 -55.95 2.49
N ASP A 738 -39.62 -56.11 3.27
CA ASP A 738 -39.40 -57.29 4.12
C ASP A 738 -40.04 -57.12 5.50
N THR A 739 -40.01 -55.91 6.05
CA THR A 739 -40.63 -55.58 7.35
C THR A 739 -42.01 -54.94 7.23
N GLY A 740 -42.43 -54.58 6.01
CA GLY A 740 -43.68 -53.85 5.76
C GLY A 740 -43.72 -52.44 6.38
N THR A 741 -42.55 -51.89 6.73
CA THR A 741 -42.44 -50.58 7.39
C THR A 741 -42.04 -49.50 6.39
N THR A 742 -42.69 -48.34 6.48
CA THR A 742 -42.39 -47.15 5.68
C THR A 742 -41.39 -46.24 6.37
N GLY A 743 -40.52 -45.58 5.60
CA GLY A 743 -39.71 -44.45 6.05
C GLY A 743 -40.57 -43.31 6.64
N MET A 744 -39.98 -42.51 7.52
CA MET A 744 -40.72 -41.55 8.34
C MET A 744 -41.37 -40.41 7.54
N LEU A 745 -40.81 -40.10 6.37
CA LEU A 745 -41.20 -39.00 5.48
C LEU A 745 -41.81 -39.50 4.16
N ILE A 746 -42.19 -40.77 4.06
CA ILE A 746 -42.83 -41.30 2.86
C ILE A 746 -44.08 -40.48 2.50
N GLY A 747 -44.23 -40.12 1.23
CA GLY A 747 -45.36 -39.32 0.74
C GLY A 747 -45.32 -37.83 1.13
N SER A 748 -44.25 -37.32 1.74
CA SER A 748 -44.11 -35.88 2.00
C SER A 748 -43.90 -35.11 0.69
N SER A 749 -44.88 -34.26 0.35
CA SER A 749 -44.82 -33.38 -0.81
C SER A 749 -43.68 -32.35 -0.74
N GLU A 750 -43.29 -31.98 0.47
CA GLU A 750 -42.24 -30.99 0.77
C GLU A 750 -40.85 -31.56 0.48
N VAL A 751 -40.61 -32.83 0.83
CA VAL A 751 -39.37 -33.54 0.53
C VAL A 751 -39.22 -33.74 -0.98
N LEU A 752 -40.29 -34.15 -1.66
CA LEU A 752 -40.32 -34.27 -3.13
C LEU A 752 -40.04 -32.93 -3.84
N ARG A 753 -40.62 -31.82 -3.35
CA ARG A 753 -40.32 -30.48 -3.90
C ARG A 753 -38.87 -30.07 -3.69
N ALA A 754 -38.30 -30.39 -2.52
CA ALA A 754 -36.89 -30.13 -2.23
C ALA A 754 -35.98 -30.92 -3.19
N GLU A 755 -36.25 -32.22 -3.37
CA GLU A 755 -35.54 -33.09 -4.30
C GLU A 755 -35.61 -32.59 -5.75
N GLN A 756 -36.81 -32.21 -6.23
CA GLN A 756 -37.00 -31.64 -7.57
C GLN A 756 -36.24 -30.33 -7.76
N THR A 757 -36.22 -29.47 -6.72
CA THR A 757 -35.51 -28.19 -6.76
C THR A 757 -34.00 -28.41 -6.82
N LEU A 758 -33.47 -29.34 -6.02
CA LEU A 758 -32.05 -29.72 -6.03
C LEU A 758 -31.64 -30.36 -7.36
N THR A 759 -32.44 -31.29 -7.88
CA THR A 759 -32.17 -31.95 -9.16
C THR A 759 -32.20 -30.95 -10.32
N ARG A 760 -33.16 -30.02 -10.31
CA ARG A 760 -33.22 -28.93 -11.30
C ARG A 760 -32.01 -28.01 -11.20
N LEU A 761 -31.52 -27.70 -10.01
CA LEU A 761 -30.34 -26.85 -9.82
C LEU A 761 -29.10 -27.43 -10.52
N ILE A 762 -28.94 -28.76 -10.49
CA ILE A 762 -27.82 -29.47 -11.13
C ILE A 762 -28.01 -29.60 -12.65
N THR A 763 -29.20 -29.96 -13.09
CA THR A 763 -29.49 -30.31 -14.50
C THR A 763 -29.80 -29.09 -15.39
N GLN A 764 -30.09 -27.94 -14.80
CA GLN A 764 -30.48 -26.74 -15.54
C GLN A 764 -29.31 -26.19 -16.37
N ARG A 765 -29.55 -26.01 -17.67
CA ARG A 765 -28.68 -25.25 -18.56
C ARG A 765 -28.91 -23.74 -18.41
N THR A 766 -27.82 -22.98 -18.51
CA THR A 766 -27.86 -21.51 -18.47
C THR A 766 -27.26 -20.88 -19.71
N PHE A 767 -27.92 -19.84 -20.20
CA PHE A 767 -27.49 -19.05 -21.35
C PHE A 767 -27.01 -17.68 -20.86
N GLY A 768 -25.94 -17.14 -21.47
CA GLY A 768 -25.42 -15.79 -21.15
C GLY A 768 -24.18 -15.72 -20.25
N SER A 769 -23.51 -16.85 -19.98
CA SER A 769 -22.25 -16.92 -19.20
C SER A 769 -21.04 -17.46 -20.00
N GLY A 770 -21.10 -17.39 -21.34
CA GLY A 770 -20.05 -17.88 -22.22
C GLY A 770 -20.33 -19.27 -22.80
N ARG A 771 -19.27 -20.02 -23.13
CA ARG A 771 -19.35 -21.38 -23.71
C ARG A 771 -19.76 -22.44 -22.68
N VAL A 772 -19.53 -22.18 -21.40
CA VAL A 772 -19.93 -23.05 -20.29
C VAL A 772 -21.38 -22.77 -19.91
N GLN A 773 -22.24 -23.78 -20.06
CA GLN A 773 -23.69 -23.68 -19.88
C GLN A 773 -24.27 -24.66 -18.87
N SER A 774 -23.51 -25.67 -18.42
CA SER A 774 -23.96 -26.65 -17.43
C SER A 774 -22.85 -27.09 -16.49
N LEU A 775 -23.24 -27.60 -15.31
CA LEU A 775 -22.32 -28.20 -14.35
C LEU A 775 -21.66 -29.49 -14.88
N GLU A 776 -22.33 -30.20 -15.78
CA GLU A 776 -21.80 -31.38 -16.46
C GLU A 776 -20.55 -31.05 -17.30
N GLN A 777 -20.52 -29.89 -17.95
CA GLN A 777 -19.35 -29.42 -18.69
C GLN A 777 -18.17 -29.07 -17.77
N LEU A 778 -18.44 -28.85 -16.48
CA LEU A 778 -17.44 -28.66 -15.42
C LEU A 778 -17.11 -29.96 -14.67
N GLY A 779 -17.62 -31.11 -15.14
CA GLY A 779 -17.31 -32.42 -14.57
C GLY A 779 -18.25 -32.89 -13.46
N LEU A 780 -19.39 -32.23 -13.22
CA LEU A 780 -20.39 -32.70 -12.26
C LEU A 780 -21.58 -33.36 -12.97
N SER A 781 -21.70 -34.67 -12.84
CA SER A 781 -22.77 -35.48 -13.46
C SER A 781 -23.63 -36.20 -12.43
N LEU A 782 -24.88 -36.52 -12.80
CA LEU A 782 -25.77 -37.36 -12.01
C LEU A 782 -25.70 -38.80 -12.53
N ASN A 783 -25.63 -39.77 -11.62
CA ASN A 783 -25.77 -41.18 -11.96
C ASN A 783 -27.23 -41.66 -11.90
N ASP A 784 -27.47 -42.94 -12.21
CA ASP A 784 -28.81 -43.55 -12.28
C ASP A 784 -29.59 -43.47 -10.97
N LYS A 785 -28.91 -43.28 -9.84
CA LYS A 785 -29.52 -43.13 -8.50
C LYS A 785 -29.79 -41.67 -8.11
N GLY A 786 -29.47 -40.73 -9.01
CA GLY A 786 -29.57 -39.29 -8.75
C GLY A 786 -28.50 -38.77 -7.78
N LYS A 787 -27.38 -39.47 -7.63
CA LYS A 787 -26.21 -38.98 -6.88
C LYS A 787 -25.26 -38.23 -7.79
N LEU A 788 -24.57 -37.23 -7.24
CA LEU A 788 -23.54 -36.46 -7.94
C LEU A 788 -22.20 -37.18 -7.94
N GLU A 789 -21.53 -37.13 -9.10
CA GLU A 789 -20.16 -37.58 -9.32
C GLU A 789 -19.32 -36.41 -9.84
N PHE A 790 -18.03 -36.37 -9.47
CA PHE A 790 -17.12 -35.29 -9.82
C PHE A 790 -15.88 -35.80 -10.56
N ASP A 791 -15.73 -35.35 -11.79
CA ASP A 791 -14.60 -35.60 -12.68
C ASP A 791 -13.64 -34.39 -12.66
N LYS A 792 -12.52 -34.56 -11.94
CA LYS A 792 -11.47 -33.54 -11.79
C LYS A 792 -10.76 -33.23 -13.11
N GLU A 793 -10.61 -34.23 -13.99
CA GLU A 793 -9.92 -34.03 -15.27
C GLU A 793 -10.74 -33.18 -16.22
N LYS A 794 -12.06 -33.40 -16.28
CA LYS A 794 -12.98 -32.55 -17.06
C LYS A 794 -12.97 -31.11 -16.57
N LEU A 795 -13.00 -30.89 -15.25
CA LEU A 795 -12.90 -29.54 -14.70
C LEU A 795 -11.58 -28.87 -15.12
N THR A 796 -10.46 -29.57 -14.97
CA THR A 796 -9.14 -29.04 -15.33
C THR A 796 -9.07 -28.66 -16.81
N LYS A 797 -9.61 -29.51 -17.70
CA LYS A 797 -9.69 -29.22 -19.15
C LYS A 797 -10.60 -28.03 -19.45
N ALA A 798 -11.76 -27.92 -18.80
CA ALA A 798 -12.69 -26.81 -19.00
C ALA A 798 -12.08 -25.47 -18.58
N ILE A 799 -11.38 -25.45 -17.43
CA ILE A 799 -10.67 -24.28 -16.92
C ILE A 799 -9.50 -23.88 -17.83
N ALA A 800 -8.71 -24.85 -18.29
CA ALA A 800 -7.58 -24.59 -19.19
C ALA A 800 -8.05 -24.04 -20.55
N ALA A 801 -9.22 -24.47 -21.03
CA ALA A 801 -9.77 -24.01 -22.29
C ALA A 801 -10.32 -22.57 -22.23
N ASN A 802 -11.12 -22.24 -21.21
CA ASN A 802 -11.75 -20.90 -21.08
C ASN A 802 -11.98 -20.53 -19.59
N PRO A 803 -10.98 -19.97 -18.90
CA PRO A 803 -11.10 -19.67 -17.47
C PRO A 803 -12.10 -18.54 -17.15
N GLU A 804 -12.25 -17.56 -18.04
CA GLU A 804 -13.22 -16.46 -17.86
C GLU A 804 -14.67 -16.96 -17.93
N ASP A 805 -14.96 -17.90 -18.83
CA ASP A 805 -16.30 -18.51 -18.96
C ASP A 805 -16.66 -19.33 -17.71
N VAL A 806 -15.72 -20.11 -17.18
CA VAL A 806 -15.92 -20.85 -15.92
C VAL A 806 -16.18 -19.88 -14.77
N THR A 807 -15.40 -18.79 -14.71
CA THR A 807 -15.56 -17.75 -13.68
C THR A 807 -16.94 -17.11 -13.77
N SER A 808 -17.35 -16.66 -14.95
CA SER A 808 -18.64 -16.05 -15.21
C SER A 808 -19.80 -16.99 -14.90
N PHE A 809 -19.68 -18.27 -15.27
CA PHE A 809 -20.70 -19.29 -14.98
C PHE A 809 -20.91 -19.49 -13.47
N LEU A 810 -19.84 -19.42 -12.66
CA LEU A 810 -19.93 -19.69 -11.22
C LEU A 810 -20.31 -18.45 -10.38
N THR A 811 -19.75 -17.26 -10.68
CA THR A 811 -19.75 -16.11 -9.74
C THR A 811 -20.63 -14.94 -10.13
N LYS A 812 -21.14 -14.89 -11.37
CA LYS A 812 -21.92 -13.74 -11.85
C LYS A 812 -23.12 -13.47 -10.94
N GLU A 813 -23.25 -12.21 -10.48
CA GLU A 813 -24.11 -11.84 -9.35
C GLU A 813 -25.57 -12.28 -9.45
N THR A 814 -26.14 -12.34 -10.67
CA THR A 814 -27.56 -12.65 -10.89
C THR A 814 -27.82 -13.98 -11.60
N THR A 815 -26.87 -14.44 -12.43
CA THR A 815 -27.04 -15.59 -13.34
C THR A 815 -26.06 -16.71 -13.07
N GLY A 816 -25.02 -16.45 -12.28
CA GLY A 816 -24.02 -17.42 -11.88
C GLY A 816 -24.62 -18.54 -11.03
N PHE A 817 -23.94 -19.69 -11.03
CA PHE A 817 -24.34 -20.86 -10.26
C PHE A 817 -24.50 -20.54 -8.77
N GLY A 818 -23.59 -19.78 -8.15
CA GLY A 818 -23.68 -19.41 -6.74
C GLY A 818 -24.97 -18.67 -6.40
N ALA A 819 -25.32 -17.64 -7.17
CA ALA A 819 -26.54 -16.87 -6.98
C ALA A 819 -27.82 -17.71 -7.20
N ARG A 820 -27.82 -18.58 -8.22
CA ARG A 820 -28.94 -19.48 -8.51
C ARG A 820 -29.12 -20.55 -7.44
N ALA A 821 -28.01 -21.15 -7.00
CA ALA A 821 -27.99 -22.13 -5.92
C ALA A 821 -28.51 -21.51 -4.63
N LYS A 822 -28.04 -20.30 -4.28
CA LYS A 822 -28.54 -19.55 -3.13
C LYS A 822 -30.05 -19.36 -3.19
N LYS A 823 -30.58 -18.84 -4.31
CA LYS A 823 -32.03 -18.64 -4.50
C LYS A 823 -32.83 -19.95 -4.41
N ALA A 824 -32.33 -21.03 -4.99
CA ALA A 824 -32.98 -22.33 -4.96
C ALA A 824 -32.99 -22.94 -3.55
N LEU A 825 -31.87 -22.82 -2.82
CA LEU A 825 -31.71 -23.35 -1.47
C LEU A 825 -32.48 -22.52 -0.44
N ASP A 826 -32.54 -21.19 -0.60
CA ASP A 826 -33.37 -20.30 0.23
C ASP A 826 -34.87 -20.65 0.12
N ALA A 827 -35.34 -21.14 -1.03
CA ALA A 827 -36.73 -21.61 -1.17
C ALA A 827 -37.00 -22.90 -0.36
N ILE A 828 -35.96 -23.68 -0.05
CA ILE A 828 -36.07 -24.93 0.73
C ILE A 828 -35.88 -24.66 2.22
N VAL A 829 -34.84 -23.91 2.61
CA VAL A 829 -34.40 -23.72 4.01
C VAL A 829 -34.23 -22.26 4.45
N GLY A 830 -34.53 -21.28 3.61
CA GLY A 830 -34.40 -19.87 3.95
C GLY A 830 -35.24 -19.43 5.15
N ILE A 831 -34.83 -18.35 5.79
CA ILE A 831 -35.44 -17.83 7.03
C ILE A 831 -36.89 -17.34 6.78
N ASN A 832 -37.19 -16.90 5.56
CA ASN A 832 -38.48 -16.33 5.19
C ASN A 832 -39.32 -17.35 4.40
N ASN A 833 -40.25 -18.03 5.08
CA ASN A 833 -41.34 -18.78 4.44
C ASN A 833 -40.89 -19.92 3.52
N SER A 834 -39.81 -20.63 3.88
CA SER A 834 -39.27 -21.75 3.10
C SER A 834 -39.98 -23.08 3.35
N THR A 835 -39.84 -24.00 2.39
CA THR A 835 -40.66 -25.23 2.32
C THR A 835 -40.47 -26.14 3.55
N LEU A 836 -39.22 -26.39 3.97
CA LEU A 836 -38.93 -27.27 5.11
C LEU A 836 -39.17 -26.58 6.46
N VAL A 837 -38.91 -25.27 6.55
CA VAL A 837 -39.18 -24.49 7.77
C VAL A 837 -40.69 -24.43 8.04
N LEU A 838 -41.51 -24.19 7.01
CA LEU A 838 -42.96 -24.22 7.12
C LEU A 838 -43.50 -25.59 7.55
N ARG A 839 -42.90 -26.68 7.02
CA ARG A 839 -43.26 -28.03 7.45
C ARG A 839 -42.95 -28.24 8.93
N ASN A 840 -41.77 -27.81 9.38
CA ASN A 840 -41.36 -27.93 10.78
C ASN A 840 -42.32 -27.16 11.71
N GLN A 841 -42.66 -25.92 11.37
CA GLN A 841 -43.65 -25.12 12.11
C GLN A 841 -45.04 -25.77 12.14
N SER A 842 -45.47 -26.39 11.03
CA SER A 842 -46.73 -27.13 10.98
C SER A 842 -46.72 -28.35 11.90
N LEU A 843 -45.63 -29.12 11.90
CA LEU A 843 -45.46 -30.27 12.79
C LEU A 843 -45.47 -29.84 14.27
N GLN A 844 -44.75 -28.76 14.59
CA GLN A 844 -44.74 -28.19 15.94
C GLN A 844 -46.15 -27.81 16.42
N ARG A 845 -46.93 -27.11 15.59
CA ARG A 845 -48.32 -26.76 15.92
C ARG A 845 -49.21 -28.00 16.12
N GLN A 846 -49.00 -29.06 15.34
CA GLN A 846 -49.75 -30.32 15.52
C GLN A 846 -49.36 -31.03 16.82
N ILE A 847 -48.08 -31.03 17.18
CA ILE A 847 -47.58 -31.58 18.45
C ILE A 847 -48.20 -30.82 19.62
N GLU A 848 -48.13 -29.49 19.60
CA GLU A 848 -48.71 -28.63 20.66
C GLU A 848 -50.23 -28.84 20.79
N SER A 849 -50.96 -28.90 19.68
CA SER A 849 -52.40 -29.19 19.68
C SER A 849 -52.72 -30.56 20.25
N THR A 850 -51.91 -31.58 19.90
CA THR A 850 -52.10 -32.95 20.39
C THR A 850 -51.77 -33.06 21.87
N ASN A 851 -50.71 -32.39 22.33
CA ASN A 851 -50.34 -32.30 23.76
C ASN A 851 -51.45 -31.64 24.58
N LYS A 852 -52.04 -30.55 24.08
CA LYS A 852 -53.19 -29.91 24.75
C LYS A 852 -54.41 -30.83 24.86
N ARG A 853 -54.64 -31.68 23.85
CA ARG A 853 -55.67 -32.73 23.91
C ARG A 853 -55.34 -33.81 24.95
N ILE A 854 -54.07 -34.23 25.03
CA ILE A 854 -53.58 -35.18 26.04
C ILE A 854 -53.81 -34.61 27.45
N GLU A 855 -53.44 -33.36 27.71
CA GLU A 855 -53.67 -32.69 28.99
C GLU A 855 -55.14 -32.66 29.37
N THR A 856 -56.01 -32.30 28.42
CA THR A 856 -57.47 -32.28 28.63
C THR A 856 -58.02 -33.67 28.97
N GLN A 857 -57.54 -34.71 28.29
CA GLN A 857 -57.98 -36.08 28.51
C GLN A 857 -57.43 -36.64 29.84
N ASN A 858 -56.18 -36.32 30.21
CA ASN A 858 -55.61 -36.66 31.51
C ASN A 858 -56.38 -35.99 32.66
N ALA A 859 -56.78 -34.73 32.52
CA ALA A 859 -57.62 -34.06 33.51
C ALA A 859 -58.99 -34.72 33.67
N ARG A 860 -59.58 -35.22 32.57
CA ARG A 860 -60.83 -36.01 32.62
C ARG A 860 -60.63 -37.34 33.33
N LEU A 861 -59.57 -38.07 33.00
CA LEU A 861 -59.20 -39.33 33.64
C LEU A 861 -58.96 -39.15 35.15
N GLY A 862 -58.33 -38.05 35.55
CA GLY A 862 -58.15 -37.71 36.97
C GLY A 862 -59.48 -37.55 37.72
N ARG A 863 -60.42 -36.80 37.15
CA ARG A 863 -61.77 -36.66 37.72
C ARG A 863 -62.55 -37.96 37.74
N GLU A 864 -62.41 -38.78 36.70
CA GLU A 864 -63.06 -40.09 36.62
C GLU A 864 -62.53 -41.05 37.69
N ARG A 865 -61.21 -41.07 37.92
CA ARG A 865 -60.58 -41.84 38.99
C ARG A 865 -61.12 -41.42 40.36
N GLU A 866 -61.20 -40.12 40.62
CA GLU A 866 -61.74 -39.58 41.87
C GLU A 866 -63.23 -39.95 42.05
N ARG A 867 -64.02 -39.88 40.98
CA ARG A 867 -65.43 -40.31 40.98
C ARG A 867 -65.55 -41.81 41.30
N LEU A 868 -64.78 -42.66 40.64
CA LEU A 868 -64.78 -44.11 40.88
C LEU A 868 -64.39 -44.43 42.32
N LEU A 869 -63.30 -43.83 42.82
CA LEU A 869 -62.88 -43.98 44.23
C LEU A 869 -64.01 -43.57 45.19
N ASN A 870 -64.64 -42.41 44.97
CA ASN A 870 -65.76 -41.96 45.80
C ASN A 870 -66.99 -42.88 45.72
N GLN A 871 -67.28 -43.47 44.56
CA GLN A 871 -68.36 -44.46 44.40
C GLN A 871 -68.04 -45.72 45.19
N PHE A 872 -66.83 -46.25 45.09
CA PHE A 872 -66.40 -47.42 45.86
C PHE A 872 -66.41 -47.15 47.38
N TYR A 873 -65.98 -45.96 47.82
CA TYR A 873 -66.05 -45.57 49.23
C TYR A 873 -67.48 -45.48 49.76
N LYS A 874 -68.41 -44.90 48.97
CA LYS A 874 -69.84 -44.88 49.33
C LYS A 874 -70.44 -46.29 49.38
N LEU A 875 -70.02 -47.16 48.46
CA LEU A 875 -70.46 -48.54 48.40
C LEU A 875 -70.00 -49.32 49.65
N GLU A 876 -68.75 -49.12 50.09
CA GLU A 876 -68.25 -49.64 51.37
C GLU A 876 -69.03 -49.12 52.57
N GLU A 877 -69.36 -47.81 52.61
CA GLU A 877 -70.16 -47.24 53.68
C GLU A 877 -71.56 -47.87 53.73
N THR A 878 -72.21 -48.05 52.56
CA THR A 878 -73.50 -48.74 52.49
C THR A 878 -73.41 -50.21 52.89
N LEU A 879 -72.36 -50.93 52.49
CA LEU A 879 -72.15 -52.33 52.87
C LEU A 879 -71.91 -52.46 54.38
N SER A 880 -71.17 -51.52 54.98
CA SER A 880 -70.96 -51.47 56.43
C SER A 880 -72.29 -51.26 57.17
N LYS A 881 -73.14 -50.34 56.69
CA LYS A 881 -74.51 -50.14 57.23
C LYS A 881 -75.39 -51.37 57.07
N ILE A 882 -75.34 -52.05 55.92
CA ILE A 882 -76.09 -53.30 55.68
C ILE A 882 -75.62 -54.41 56.62
N ARG A 883 -74.31 -54.59 56.83
CA ARG A 883 -73.79 -55.57 57.80
C ARG A 883 -74.21 -55.23 59.23
N ASN A 884 -74.15 -53.96 59.62
CA ASN A 884 -74.60 -53.53 60.94
C ASN A 884 -76.11 -53.78 61.12
N ASN A 885 -76.94 -53.53 60.10
CA ASN A 885 -78.37 -53.86 60.11
C ASN A 885 -78.63 -55.37 60.12
N SER A 886 -77.82 -56.17 59.43
CA SER A 886 -77.88 -57.64 59.46
C SER A 886 -77.52 -58.17 60.84
N ASN A 887 -76.49 -57.63 61.48
CA ASN A 887 -76.13 -57.98 62.85
C ASN A 887 -77.24 -57.57 63.83
N ALA A 888 -77.81 -56.36 63.68
CA ALA A 888 -78.96 -55.93 64.47
C ALA A 888 -80.20 -56.83 64.25
N MET A 889 -80.45 -57.31 63.02
CA MET A 889 -81.52 -58.28 62.76
C MET A 889 -81.21 -59.67 63.35
N THR A 890 -79.94 -60.07 63.40
CA THR A 890 -79.50 -61.32 64.04
C THR A 890 -79.67 -61.21 65.57
N ASP A 891 -79.34 -60.06 66.14
CA ASP A 891 -79.57 -59.75 67.56
C ASP A 891 -81.08 -59.69 67.87
N ILE A 892 -81.90 -59.08 67.02
CA ILE A 892 -83.37 -59.09 67.15
C ILE A 892 -83.93 -60.52 67.07
N ASN A 893 -83.44 -61.36 66.16
CA ASN A 893 -83.83 -62.78 66.10
C ASN A 893 -83.39 -63.54 67.37
N SER A 894 -82.24 -63.21 67.96
CA SER A 894 -81.79 -63.80 69.22
C SER A 894 -82.65 -63.36 70.42
N VAL A 895 -83.18 -62.14 70.39
CA VAL A 895 -84.12 -61.61 71.40
C VAL A 895 -85.52 -62.19 71.19
N LEU A 896 -86.00 -62.32 69.96
CA LEU A 896 -87.28 -62.98 69.63
C LEU A 896 -87.27 -64.46 70.01
N ALA A 897 -86.15 -65.16 69.82
CA ALA A 897 -85.99 -66.54 70.30
C ALA A 897 -86.08 -66.63 71.84
N ARG A 898 -85.60 -65.62 72.58
CA ARG A 898 -85.73 -65.55 74.04
C ARG A 898 -87.12 -65.15 74.53
N PHE A 899 -87.94 -64.50 73.71
CA PHE A 899 -89.34 -64.18 74.01
C PHE A 899 -90.32 -65.33 73.69
N GLN A 900 -89.90 -66.36 72.95
CA GLN A 900 -90.68 -67.60 72.79
C GLN A 900 -90.53 -68.58 73.97
N ASP A 901 -89.59 -68.32 74.88
CA ASP A 901 -89.32 -69.12 76.09
C ASP A 901 -89.86 -68.45 77.39
N LEU A 902 -90.77 -67.47 77.27
CA LEU A 902 -91.59 -66.90 78.34
C LEU A 902 -93.06 -66.94 77.92
#